data_AF-A0A2K5VB64-F1
#
_entry.id   AF-A0A2K5VB64-F1
#
_cell.length_a   1.000
_cell.length_b   1.000
_cell.length_c   1.000
_cell.angle_alpha   90.00
_cell.angle_beta   90.00
_cell.angle_gamma   90.00
#
_symmetry.space_group_name_H-M   'P 1'
#
loop_
_entity.id
_entity.type
_entity.pdbx_description
1 polymer ?
#
loop_
_entity_poly.entity_id
_entity_poly.type
_entity_poly.pdbx_seq_one_letter_code
_entity_poly.pdbx_strand_id
1 'polypeptide(L)'
;VSEGEGRLTRAGLNLPWAGSAGRGAPRDLSMNNLTELQPGLFHHLRFLEELRLSGNHLSHIPGQAFSGLYSLKILMLQNNQLGGIPAEALWELPSLQSLDLNYNELQEFPMAIRTLGRLQELGFHNNNIKAIPEKAFMGNPLLQTIHFYDNPIQFVGRSAFQYLPKLHTLSLNGATDIQEFPDLKGTTSLEILTLTRAGIRLLPSGMCQQLPRLRVLELSHNQIEELPSLHRCQKLEEIGLQHNRICEIGADTFRQLSSLQALDLSWNAIRSIHPEAFSTLRSLVKLDLTDNQLTTLPLAGLGGLMHLKLKGNMALSQAFSKDSFPKLRILEVPYAYQCCPYGMCASFFKASGQWEAEDLHLDDEESSKRPLGLLSRQAENHYDLDLDELQLEMEDSKPHPSVQCSPTPGPFKPCEHLFESWGIRLAVWAIVLLSVLCNGLVLLTVFAGGPVPLPPVKFVVGAIAGANTLTGISCGLLASVDALTFGQFSEYGARWEMGLGCRATGFLAVLGSEASVLLLTLAAVQCSVSVSCVRAYGKSPSLGSVRAGVLGCLALAGLALPLASVGEYGASPLCLPYAPPEGQPAALGFAVALVMMNSFCFLVVAGAYIKLYCDLPRGDFEAVWDCAMVRHVAWLIFADGLLYCPVAFLSFASMLGLLPVTPEAVKSVLLVVLPLPACLNPLLYLLFNPHFRDDLRRLRPRAGASGPLAYAAAGELEKSSCDSTQALVALSDVDLILEASEAGRPPGLETYGFPSVTLICQQPGAPRLEGSHCVEPEGNHFGNPQPSLDGELLLRAEGAMPAGGGSSGGGSFRPSGLAFASHV
;
A
#
# COMPACT_ATOMS: atom_id res chain seq x y z
N VAL A 1 -33.30 84.65 10.61
CA VAL A 1 -34.11 84.27 11.78
C VAL A 1 -35.07 83.18 11.33
N SER A 2 -35.12 82.05 12.05
CA SER A 2 -35.93 80.86 11.76
C SER A 2 -35.58 80.11 10.46
N GLU A 3 -34.53 79.27 10.51
CA GLU A 3 -34.52 78.04 9.71
C GLU A 3 -35.58 77.08 10.27
N GLY A 4 -36.26 76.32 9.41
CA GLY A 4 -37.23 75.32 9.84
C GLY A 4 -36.55 73.99 10.16
N GLU A 5 -36.45 73.65 11.44
CA GLU A 5 -35.91 72.36 11.90
C GLU A 5 -36.80 71.18 11.46
N GLY A 6 -36.47 70.56 10.34
CA GLY A 6 -37.10 69.32 9.86
C GLY A 6 -36.68 68.10 10.69
N ARG A 7 -37.29 67.89 11.87
CA ARG A 7 -37.08 66.67 12.67
C ARG A 7 -37.67 65.43 11.98
N LEU A 8 -36.80 64.57 11.44
CA LEU A 8 -37.15 63.24 10.93
C LEU A 8 -37.26 62.21 12.09
N THR A 9 -38.32 62.33 12.90
CA THR A 9 -38.59 61.42 14.02
C THR A 9 -39.32 60.15 13.58
N ARG A 10 -38.61 59.12 13.10
CA ARG A 10 -39.07 57.72 13.25
C ARG A 10 -38.03 56.58 13.14
N ALA A 11 -36.72 56.85 13.10
CA ALA A 11 -35.69 55.82 12.89
C ALA A 11 -34.55 55.79 13.93
N GLY A 12 -34.81 56.19 15.18
CA GLY A 12 -33.83 56.11 16.29
C GLY A 12 -32.60 57.03 16.21
N LEU A 13 -32.30 57.60 15.05
CA LEU A 13 -31.17 58.51 14.82
C LEU A 13 -31.41 59.91 15.39
N ASN A 14 -30.99 60.14 16.64
CA ASN A 14 -30.64 61.48 17.13
C ASN A 14 -29.28 61.91 16.56
N LEU A 15 -29.19 62.08 15.24
CA LEU A 15 -28.03 62.71 14.61
C LEU A 15 -28.17 64.23 14.69
N PRO A 16 -27.20 64.95 15.29
CA PRO A 16 -27.19 66.40 15.21
C PRO A 16 -26.96 66.81 13.76
N TRP A 17 -27.99 67.36 13.11
CA TRP A 17 -27.88 68.13 11.86
C TRP A 17 -27.35 69.55 12.17
N ALA A 18 -26.32 69.64 13.00
CA ALA A 18 -25.67 70.88 13.42
C ALA A 18 -24.32 71.03 12.68
N GLY A 19 -24.07 72.24 12.18
CA GLY A 19 -23.09 72.51 11.13
C GLY A 19 -21.61 72.18 11.40
N SER A 20 -20.80 72.43 10.36
CA SER A 20 -19.33 72.27 10.21
C SER A 20 -18.81 71.10 9.36
N ALA A 21 -19.67 70.24 8.80
CA ALA A 21 -19.25 69.36 7.70
C ALA A 21 -18.89 70.21 6.47
N GLY A 22 -17.60 70.27 6.13
CA GLY A 22 -17.10 71.00 4.96
C GLY A 22 -17.68 70.48 3.65
N ARG A 23 -17.64 71.30 2.60
CA ARG A 23 -18.09 70.93 1.25
C ARG A 23 -17.26 69.74 0.74
N GLY A 24 -17.85 68.54 0.71
CA GLY A 24 -17.14 67.30 0.35
C GLY A 24 -16.74 66.40 1.51
N ALA A 25 -17.02 66.76 2.76
CA ALA A 25 -16.70 65.92 3.92
C ALA A 25 -17.47 64.57 3.87
N PRO A 26 -16.84 63.44 4.26
CA PRO A 26 -17.48 62.12 4.28
C PRO A 26 -18.63 62.08 5.28
N ARG A 27 -19.68 61.30 4.98
CA ARG A 27 -20.80 61.05 5.88
C ARG A 27 -20.81 59.59 6.33
N ASP A 28 -20.43 59.37 7.58
CA ASP A 28 -20.47 58.06 8.22
C ASP A 28 -21.78 57.86 9.00
N LEU A 29 -22.46 56.75 8.69
CA LEU A 29 -23.67 56.22 9.33
C LEU A 29 -23.52 54.71 9.60
N SER A 30 -22.29 54.19 9.57
CA SER A 30 -21.99 52.77 9.80
C SER A 30 -22.20 52.35 11.25
N MET A 31 -22.26 51.03 11.50
CA MET A 31 -22.36 50.44 12.85
C MET A 31 -23.55 50.95 13.66
N ASN A 32 -24.70 51.13 13.01
CA ASN A 32 -25.96 51.57 13.61
C ASN A 32 -27.03 50.47 13.48
N ASN A 33 -28.21 50.71 14.06
CA ASN A 33 -29.34 49.78 14.02
C ASN A 33 -30.36 50.15 12.91
N LEU A 34 -29.90 50.59 11.74
CA LEU A 34 -30.78 51.08 10.67
C LEU A 34 -31.40 49.93 9.89
N THR A 35 -32.73 49.91 9.82
CA THR A 35 -33.52 48.91 9.09
C THR A 35 -34.05 49.40 7.74
N GLU A 36 -34.25 50.71 7.59
CA GLU A 36 -34.76 51.34 6.38
C GLU A 36 -34.09 52.71 6.14
N LEU A 37 -34.04 53.12 4.87
CA LEU A 37 -33.72 54.49 4.46
C LEU A 37 -34.99 55.17 3.98
N GLN A 38 -35.14 56.46 4.26
CA GLN A 38 -36.25 57.26 3.75
C GLN A 38 -35.91 57.80 2.34
N PRO A 39 -36.85 57.76 1.36
CA PRO A 39 -36.61 58.30 0.02
C PRO A 39 -36.18 59.78 0.05
N GLY A 40 -35.16 60.14 -0.73
CA GLY A 40 -34.66 61.52 -0.82
C GLY A 40 -33.92 62.04 0.42
N LEU A 41 -33.63 61.21 1.42
CA LEU A 41 -32.94 61.59 2.67
C LEU A 41 -31.66 62.41 2.45
N PHE A 42 -30.92 62.11 1.38
CA PHE A 42 -29.63 62.74 1.07
C PHE A 42 -29.68 63.80 -0.04
N HIS A 43 -30.85 64.15 -0.58
CA HIS A 43 -31.04 65.00 -1.78
C HIS A 43 -30.38 66.39 -1.70
N HIS A 44 -30.20 66.92 -0.49
CA HIS A 44 -29.54 68.22 -0.28
C HIS A 44 -28.00 68.15 -0.28
N LEU A 45 -27.42 66.95 -0.14
CA LEU A 45 -25.98 66.72 0.05
C LEU A 45 -25.21 66.60 -1.29
N ARG A 46 -25.47 67.51 -2.23
CA ARG A 46 -24.98 67.45 -3.62
C ARG A 46 -23.45 67.40 -3.79
N PHE A 47 -22.71 67.80 -2.76
CA PHE A 47 -21.24 67.82 -2.73
C PHE A 47 -20.63 66.63 -1.98
N LEU A 48 -21.44 65.73 -1.41
CA LEU A 48 -20.95 64.57 -0.66
C LEU A 48 -20.10 63.66 -1.56
N GLU A 49 -18.87 63.34 -1.15
CA GLU A 49 -17.98 62.46 -1.90
C GLU A 49 -17.98 61.01 -1.38
N GLU A 50 -18.34 60.79 -0.12
CA GLU A 50 -18.29 59.48 0.53
C GLU A 50 -19.48 59.30 1.48
N LEU A 51 -20.16 58.16 1.36
CA LEU A 51 -21.30 57.76 2.21
C LEU A 51 -21.07 56.34 2.73
N ARG A 52 -21.01 56.18 4.05
CA ARG A 52 -20.88 54.87 4.72
C ARG A 52 -22.17 54.51 5.45
N LEU A 53 -22.70 53.34 5.14
CA LEU A 53 -23.93 52.74 5.69
C LEU A 53 -23.70 51.29 6.12
N SER A 54 -22.43 50.89 6.27
CA SER A 54 -22.03 49.52 6.56
C SER A 54 -22.33 49.08 8.00
N GLY A 55 -22.49 47.78 8.24
CA GLY A 55 -22.79 47.27 9.58
C GLY A 55 -24.12 47.77 10.12
N ASN A 56 -25.17 47.64 9.32
CA ASN A 56 -26.56 48.00 9.66
C ASN A 56 -27.47 46.79 9.37
N HIS A 57 -28.79 46.95 9.50
CA HIS A 57 -29.80 45.92 9.20
C HIS A 57 -30.69 46.31 8.01
N LEU A 58 -30.11 47.01 7.01
CA LEU A 58 -30.84 47.42 5.83
C LEU A 58 -31.17 46.19 4.98
N SER A 59 -32.46 45.91 4.81
CA SER A 59 -32.96 44.82 3.95
C SER A 59 -33.36 45.28 2.54
N HIS A 60 -33.67 46.57 2.40
CA HIS A 60 -34.03 47.20 1.14
C HIS A 60 -33.55 48.66 1.08
N ILE A 61 -33.10 49.08 -0.11
CA ILE A 61 -32.80 50.48 -0.44
C ILE A 61 -33.94 51.00 -1.33
N PRO A 62 -34.67 52.07 -0.99
CA PRO A 62 -35.69 52.62 -1.90
C PRO A 62 -35.04 53.30 -3.11
N GLY A 63 -35.74 53.28 -4.26
CA GLY A 63 -35.21 53.77 -5.54
C GLY A 63 -34.69 55.22 -5.54
N GLN A 64 -35.20 56.11 -4.68
CA GLN A 64 -34.74 57.50 -4.56
C GLN A 64 -33.85 57.75 -3.32
N ALA A 65 -33.29 56.71 -2.68
CA ALA A 65 -32.44 56.86 -1.49
C ALA A 65 -31.25 57.80 -1.72
N PHE A 66 -30.54 57.61 -2.84
CA PHE A 66 -29.30 58.31 -3.18
C PHE A 66 -29.48 59.43 -4.21
N SER A 67 -30.72 59.83 -4.49
CA SER A 67 -31.01 60.89 -5.46
C SER A 67 -30.34 62.22 -5.06
N GLY A 68 -29.83 62.95 -6.05
CA GLY A 68 -29.11 64.22 -5.85
C GLY A 68 -27.63 64.10 -5.43
N LEU A 69 -27.09 62.90 -5.19
CA LEU A 69 -25.70 62.66 -4.78
C LEU A 69 -24.69 62.67 -5.95
N TYR A 70 -24.77 63.66 -6.84
CA TYR A 70 -24.00 63.71 -8.09
C TYR A 70 -22.47 63.73 -7.94
N SER A 71 -21.95 64.11 -6.78
CA SER A 71 -20.51 64.17 -6.47
C SER A 71 -19.98 62.89 -5.78
N LEU A 72 -20.83 61.92 -5.46
CA LEU A 72 -20.46 60.75 -4.69
C LEU A 72 -19.44 59.88 -5.45
N LYS A 73 -18.34 59.54 -4.78
CA LYS A 73 -17.24 58.70 -5.27
C LYS A 73 -17.23 57.34 -4.58
N ILE A 74 -17.56 57.29 -3.29
CA ILE A 74 -17.51 56.07 -2.47
C ILE A 74 -18.88 55.83 -1.83
N LEU A 75 -19.43 54.63 -2.02
CA LEU A 75 -20.65 54.16 -1.36
C LEU A 75 -20.39 52.80 -0.71
N MET A 76 -20.47 52.76 0.62
CA MET A 76 -20.24 51.58 1.46
C MET A 76 -21.54 51.07 2.06
N LEU A 77 -21.98 49.87 1.66
CA LEU A 77 -23.21 49.18 2.08
C LEU A 77 -22.95 47.77 2.64
N GLN A 78 -21.69 47.42 2.89
CA GLN A 78 -21.28 46.09 3.35
C GLN A 78 -21.79 45.74 4.76
N ASN A 79 -21.93 44.46 5.07
CA ASN A 79 -22.53 43.97 6.31
C ASN A 79 -23.94 44.55 6.53
N ASN A 80 -24.85 44.22 5.61
CA ASN A 80 -26.28 44.52 5.67
C ASN A 80 -27.08 43.26 5.27
N GLN A 81 -28.39 43.38 5.08
CA GLN A 81 -29.30 42.27 4.75
C GLN A 81 -29.94 42.47 3.36
N LEU A 82 -29.24 43.14 2.44
CA LEU A 82 -29.80 43.54 1.15
C LEU A 82 -30.02 42.33 0.25
N GLY A 83 -31.28 41.98 -0.03
CA GLY A 83 -31.64 40.94 -1.00
C GLY A 83 -31.49 41.39 -2.47
N GLY A 84 -31.46 42.71 -2.71
CA GLY A 84 -31.30 43.32 -4.04
C GLY A 84 -31.19 44.84 -3.97
N ILE A 85 -30.71 45.47 -5.04
CA ILE A 85 -30.63 46.94 -5.18
C ILE A 85 -31.48 47.35 -6.38
N PRO A 86 -32.52 48.20 -6.19
CA PRO A 86 -33.32 48.68 -7.30
C PRO A 86 -32.50 49.57 -8.23
N ALA A 87 -32.77 49.50 -9.52
CA ALA A 87 -31.93 50.13 -10.52
C ALA A 87 -31.93 51.66 -10.41
N GLU A 88 -33.07 52.22 -10.05
CA GLU A 88 -33.33 53.62 -9.78
C GLU A 88 -32.32 54.22 -8.78
N ALA A 89 -31.90 53.45 -7.76
CA ALA A 89 -31.02 53.93 -6.71
C ALA A 89 -29.57 54.17 -7.19
N LEU A 90 -29.13 53.51 -8.27
CA LEU A 90 -27.78 53.65 -8.82
C LEU A 90 -27.71 54.53 -10.07
N TRP A 91 -28.85 54.88 -10.69
CA TRP A 91 -28.88 55.69 -11.92
C TRP A 91 -28.36 57.12 -11.72
N GLU A 92 -28.57 57.74 -10.56
CA GLU A 92 -28.16 59.15 -10.28
C GLU A 92 -26.75 59.29 -9.68
N LEU A 93 -25.88 58.28 -9.80
CA LEU A 93 -24.52 58.28 -9.23
C LEU A 93 -23.40 58.32 -10.31
N PRO A 94 -23.35 59.33 -11.21
CA PRO A 94 -22.43 59.37 -12.34
C PRO A 94 -20.94 59.54 -11.96
N SER A 95 -20.66 59.95 -10.72
CA SER A 95 -19.30 60.17 -10.21
C SER A 95 -18.72 58.98 -9.44
N LEU A 96 -19.50 57.90 -9.23
CA LEU A 96 -19.13 56.80 -8.34
C LEU A 96 -17.90 56.04 -8.86
N GLN A 97 -16.99 55.73 -7.94
CA GLN A 97 -15.68 55.11 -8.20
C GLN A 97 -15.50 53.81 -7.42
N SER A 98 -16.00 53.74 -6.18
CA SER A 98 -16.03 52.52 -5.37
C SER A 98 -17.44 52.27 -4.85
N LEU A 99 -17.90 51.03 -5.03
CA LEU A 99 -19.19 50.53 -4.54
C LEU A 99 -18.95 49.21 -3.81
N ASP A 100 -19.22 49.20 -2.50
CA ASP A 100 -19.05 48.03 -1.64
C ASP A 100 -20.41 47.49 -1.19
N LEU A 101 -20.74 46.27 -1.66
CA LEU A 101 -21.94 45.50 -1.36
C LEU A 101 -21.60 44.15 -0.67
N ASN A 102 -20.38 43.99 -0.18
CA ASN A 102 -19.90 42.73 0.40
C ASN A 102 -20.72 42.33 1.65
N TYR A 103 -20.82 41.03 1.95
CA TYR A 103 -21.58 40.54 3.12
C TYR A 103 -23.04 41.05 3.13
N ASN A 104 -23.81 40.64 2.13
CA ASN A 104 -25.23 40.93 1.97
C ASN A 104 -25.96 39.66 1.49
N GLU A 105 -27.26 39.76 1.20
CA GLU A 105 -28.10 38.62 0.79
C GLU A 105 -28.46 38.63 -0.71
N LEU A 106 -27.69 39.35 -1.54
CA LEU A 106 -28.01 39.58 -2.97
C LEU A 106 -28.18 38.25 -3.71
N GLN A 107 -29.35 38.02 -4.31
CA GLN A 107 -29.63 36.77 -5.05
C GLN A 107 -29.31 36.87 -6.54
N GLU A 108 -29.37 38.09 -7.09
CA GLU A 108 -29.15 38.39 -8.50
C GLU A 108 -28.05 39.45 -8.68
N PHE A 109 -27.37 39.39 -9.83
CA PHE A 109 -26.35 40.36 -10.19
C PHE A 109 -26.97 41.76 -10.38
N PRO A 110 -26.42 42.83 -9.76
CA PRO A 110 -27.00 44.18 -9.82
C PRO A 110 -26.77 44.83 -11.19
N MET A 111 -27.61 44.52 -12.18
CA MET A 111 -27.47 45.00 -13.57
C MET A 111 -27.39 46.53 -13.72
N ALA A 112 -27.89 47.28 -12.74
CA ALA A 112 -27.86 48.73 -12.71
C ALA A 112 -26.45 49.33 -12.60
N ILE A 113 -25.42 48.56 -12.18
CA ILE A 113 -24.04 49.06 -12.17
C ILE A 113 -23.58 49.56 -13.55
N ARG A 114 -24.20 49.10 -14.64
CA ARG A 114 -23.89 49.51 -16.02
C ARG A 114 -24.04 51.02 -16.27
N THR A 115 -24.74 51.77 -15.43
CA THR A 115 -24.80 53.24 -15.52
C THR A 115 -23.59 53.93 -14.89
N LEU A 116 -22.81 53.23 -14.06
CA LEU A 116 -21.69 53.75 -13.29
C LEU A 116 -20.39 53.79 -14.12
N GLY A 117 -20.36 54.66 -15.13
CA GLY A 117 -19.26 54.78 -16.09
C GLY A 117 -17.89 55.19 -15.51
N ARG A 118 -17.85 55.60 -14.23
CA ARG A 118 -16.62 55.96 -13.49
C ARG A 118 -16.17 54.92 -12.46
N LEU A 119 -16.87 53.80 -12.36
CA LEU A 119 -16.59 52.75 -11.38
C LEU A 119 -15.20 52.13 -11.63
N GLN A 120 -14.41 52.03 -10.57
CA GLN A 120 -13.04 51.52 -10.55
C GLN A 120 -12.91 50.29 -9.63
N GLU A 121 -13.68 50.25 -8.56
CA GLU A 121 -13.75 49.17 -7.59
C GLU A 121 -15.21 48.76 -7.38
N LEU A 122 -15.45 47.45 -7.31
CA LEU A 122 -16.77 46.88 -7.07
C LEU A 122 -16.65 45.63 -6.18
N GLY A 123 -17.25 45.69 -5.00
CA GLY A 123 -17.40 44.54 -4.10
C GLY A 123 -18.83 44.01 -4.08
N PHE A 124 -18.98 42.70 -4.24
CA PHE A 124 -20.20 41.93 -3.94
C PHE A 124 -19.87 40.51 -3.46
N HIS A 125 -18.72 40.30 -2.81
CA HIS A 125 -18.34 39.01 -2.23
C HIS A 125 -19.20 38.65 -1.00
N ASN A 126 -19.22 37.38 -0.60
CA ASN A 126 -20.10 36.86 0.47
C ASN A 126 -21.57 37.28 0.26
N ASN A 127 -22.15 36.82 -0.84
CA ASN A 127 -23.55 37.06 -1.26
C ASN A 127 -24.13 35.77 -1.87
N ASN A 128 -25.40 35.79 -2.30
CA ASN A 128 -26.11 34.62 -2.82
C ASN A 128 -26.21 34.59 -4.37
N ILE A 129 -25.33 35.31 -5.08
CA ILE A 129 -25.43 35.49 -6.53
C ILE A 129 -25.03 34.21 -7.27
N LYS A 130 -25.97 33.67 -8.07
CA LYS A 130 -25.79 32.40 -8.80
C LYS A 130 -25.22 32.54 -10.21
N ALA A 131 -25.31 33.72 -10.81
CA ALA A 131 -24.94 33.93 -12.19
C ALA A 131 -24.39 35.34 -12.46
N ILE A 132 -23.30 35.43 -13.22
CA ILE A 132 -22.83 36.68 -13.83
C ILE A 132 -23.32 36.69 -15.29
N PRO A 133 -24.25 37.58 -15.67
CA PRO A 133 -24.85 37.57 -17.00
C PRO A 133 -23.89 38.05 -18.09
N GLU A 134 -24.25 37.79 -19.36
CA GLU A 134 -23.54 38.35 -20.50
C GLU A 134 -23.42 39.88 -20.45
N LYS A 135 -22.27 40.40 -20.90
CA LYS A 135 -21.95 41.84 -20.93
C LYS A 135 -22.12 42.51 -19.56
N ALA A 136 -21.93 41.80 -18.45
CA ALA A 136 -22.14 42.29 -17.09
C ALA A 136 -21.55 43.68 -16.85
N PHE A 137 -20.26 43.84 -17.16
CA PHE A 137 -19.47 45.03 -16.84
C PHE A 137 -19.25 45.98 -18.04
N MET A 138 -20.01 45.83 -19.13
CA MET A 138 -19.84 46.62 -20.37
C MET A 138 -19.96 48.14 -20.16
N GLY A 139 -20.67 48.58 -19.12
CA GLY A 139 -20.80 50.00 -18.75
C GLY A 139 -19.66 50.54 -17.88
N ASN A 140 -18.69 49.70 -17.48
CA ASN A 140 -17.74 49.99 -16.41
C ASN A 140 -16.26 49.84 -16.85
N PRO A 141 -15.81 50.53 -17.92
CA PRO A 141 -14.50 50.30 -18.54
C PRO A 141 -13.29 50.74 -17.68
N LEU A 142 -13.52 51.37 -16.53
CA LEU A 142 -12.48 51.82 -15.60
C LEU A 142 -12.25 50.87 -14.42
N LEU A 143 -13.00 49.76 -14.34
CA LEU A 143 -12.82 48.73 -13.30
C LEU A 143 -11.40 48.18 -13.30
N GLN A 144 -10.79 48.23 -12.12
CA GLN A 144 -9.46 47.71 -11.80
C GLN A 144 -9.55 46.44 -10.96
N THR A 145 -10.55 46.40 -10.07
CA THR A 145 -10.73 45.37 -9.06
C THR A 145 -12.22 45.01 -8.94
N ILE A 146 -12.53 43.72 -8.93
CA ILE A 146 -13.89 43.21 -8.74
C ILE A 146 -13.83 42.07 -7.73
N HIS A 147 -14.42 42.25 -6.54
CA HIS A 147 -14.46 41.22 -5.50
C HIS A 147 -15.83 40.53 -5.53
N PHE A 148 -15.86 39.25 -5.92
CA PHE A 148 -17.11 38.49 -6.04
C PHE A 148 -17.00 37.03 -5.54
N TYR A 149 -15.89 36.69 -4.86
CA TYR A 149 -15.71 35.39 -4.21
C TYR A 149 -16.79 35.13 -3.14
N ASP A 150 -16.85 33.92 -2.62
CA ASP A 150 -17.88 33.48 -1.67
C ASP A 150 -19.32 33.77 -2.13
N ASN A 151 -19.55 33.66 -3.44
CA ASN A 151 -20.87 33.58 -4.05
C ASN A 151 -21.03 32.20 -4.70
N PRO A 152 -22.24 31.60 -4.69
CA PRO A 152 -22.52 30.33 -5.34
C PRO A 152 -22.67 30.49 -6.87
N ILE A 153 -21.71 31.12 -7.54
CA ILE A 153 -21.73 31.41 -8.98
C ILE A 153 -21.58 30.09 -9.75
N GLN A 154 -22.67 29.64 -10.36
CA GLN A 154 -22.70 28.45 -11.21
C GLN A 154 -22.40 28.80 -12.67
N PHE A 155 -22.93 29.94 -13.13
CA PHE A 155 -22.85 30.38 -14.53
C PHE A 155 -22.17 31.75 -14.70
N VAL A 156 -21.35 31.87 -15.75
CA VAL A 156 -20.78 33.15 -16.21
C VAL A 156 -20.98 33.27 -17.71
N GLY A 157 -21.62 34.35 -18.15
CA GLY A 157 -21.79 34.64 -19.57
C GLY A 157 -20.45 34.87 -20.26
N ARG A 158 -20.24 34.23 -21.42
CA ARG A 158 -18.97 34.25 -22.17
C ARG A 158 -18.43 35.66 -22.47
N SER A 159 -19.32 36.65 -22.59
CA SER A 159 -19.02 38.07 -22.86
C SER A 159 -18.97 38.96 -21.61
N ALA A 160 -19.07 38.40 -20.39
CA ALA A 160 -19.22 39.17 -19.15
C ALA A 160 -18.05 40.14 -18.88
N PHE A 161 -16.82 39.67 -19.10
CA PHE A 161 -15.56 40.37 -18.80
C PHE A 161 -14.85 40.96 -20.03
N GLN A 162 -15.59 41.24 -21.12
CA GLN A 162 -15.06 41.95 -22.29
C GLN A 162 -14.83 43.45 -21.98
N TYR A 163 -13.84 44.04 -22.66
CA TYR A 163 -13.54 45.48 -22.64
C TYR A 163 -13.28 46.08 -21.24
N LEU A 164 -12.54 45.36 -20.39
CA LEU A 164 -12.06 45.85 -19.09
C LEU A 164 -10.54 46.13 -19.13
N PRO A 165 -10.08 47.18 -19.83
CA PRO A 165 -8.66 47.41 -20.10
C PRO A 165 -7.82 47.75 -18.86
N LYS A 166 -8.44 47.93 -17.70
CA LYS A 166 -7.78 48.20 -16.41
C LYS A 166 -7.85 47.04 -15.41
N LEU A 167 -8.54 45.94 -15.71
CA LEU A 167 -8.65 44.80 -14.80
C LEU A 167 -7.30 44.07 -14.71
N HIS A 168 -6.79 43.87 -13.50
CA HIS A 168 -5.50 43.19 -13.26
C HIS A 168 -5.69 41.71 -12.85
N THR A 169 -6.74 41.42 -12.08
CA THR A 169 -7.01 40.08 -11.54
C THR A 169 -8.42 39.63 -11.89
N LEU A 170 -8.56 38.39 -12.35
CA LEU A 170 -9.84 37.72 -12.56
C LEU A 170 -9.78 36.30 -11.98
N SER A 171 -10.60 36.04 -10.96
CA SER A 171 -10.64 34.74 -10.28
C SER A 171 -12.06 34.17 -10.23
N LEU A 172 -12.35 33.18 -11.09
CA LEU A 172 -13.59 32.40 -11.10
C LEU A 172 -13.29 31.00 -10.55
N ASN A 173 -13.92 30.66 -9.41
CA ASN A 173 -13.72 29.37 -8.75
C ASN A 173 -15.07 28.66 -8.58
N GLY A 174 -15.20 27.41 -9.04
CA GLY A 174 -16.39 26.58 -8.83
C GLY A 174 -17.58 26.88 -9.75
N ALA A 175 -17.38 27.61 -10.84
CA ALA A 175 -18.43 27.92 -11.82
C ALA A 175 -18.66 26.73 -12.77
N THR A 176 -19.40 25.73 -12.28
CA THR A 176 -19.59 24.42 -12.91
C THR A 176 -20.18 24.45 -14.31
N ASP A 177 -20.99 25.47 -14.63
CA ASP A 177 -21.72 25.53 -15.90
C ASP A 177 -20.89 26.16 -17.03
N ILE A 178 -19.68 26.67 -16.72
CA ILE A 178 -18.74 27.18 -17.71
C ILE A 178 -18.11 25.99 -18.46
N GLN A 179 -18.52 25.77 -19.71
CA GLN A 179 -17.94 24.75 -20.61
C GLN A 179 -16.87 25.31 -21.57
N GLU A 180 -16.93 26.61 -21.86
CA GLU A 180 -16.02 27.33 -22.76
C GLU A 180 -15.20 28.38 -22.01
N PHE A 181 -13.97 28.62 -22.46
CA PHE A 181 -13.14 29.71 -21.94
C PHE A 181 -13.78 31.09 -22.23
N PRO A 182 -13.80 32.03 -21.26
CA PRO A 182 -14.44 33.35 -21.42
C PRO A 182 -13.75 34.21 -22.48
N ASP A 183 -14.50 35.03 -23.21
CA ASP A 183 -13.91 35.97 -24.17
C ASP A 183 -13.41 37.24 -23.46
N LEU A 184 -12.09 37.33 -23.30
CA LEU A 184 -11.40 38.43 -22.62
C LEU A 184 -10.94 39.53 -23.61
N LYS A 185 -11.58 39.64 -24.77
CA LYS A 185 -11.31 40.71 -25.75
C LYS A 185 -11.40 42.11 -25.11
N GLY A 186 -10.29 42.86 -25.19
CA GLY A 186 -10.17 44.22 -24.65
C GLY A 186 -9.73 44.28 -23.18
N THR A 187 -9.54 43.15 -22.53
CA THR A 187 -9.12 43.03 -21.11
C THR A 187 -7.62 42.75 -21.04
N THR A 188 -6.83 43.67 -21.62
CA THR A 188 -5.41 43.46 -21.96
C THR A 188 -4.41 43.71 -20.83
N SER A 189 -4.87 44.24 -19.68
CA SER A 189 -4.03 44.52 -18.51
C SER A 189 -4.00 43.39 -17.48
N LEU A 190 -4.65 42.26 -17.78
CA LEU A 190 -4.74 41.13 -16.85
C LEU A 190 -3.36 40.52 -16.57
N GLU A 191 -3.02 40.42 -15.29
CA GLU A 191 -1.80 39.81 -14.77
C GLU A 191 -2.06 38.46 -14.12
N ILE A 192 -3.23 38.28 -13.48
CA ILE A 192 -3.62 37.04 -12.81
C ILE A 192 -4.96 36.56 -13.37
N LEU A 193 -4.99 35.35 -13.93
CA LEU A 193 -6.19 34.66 -14.36
C LEU A 193 -6.31 33.31 -13.66
N THR A 194 -7.36 33.16 -12.86
CA THR A 194 -7.70 31.94 -12.14
C THR A 194 -9.10 31.48 -12.59
N LEU A 195 -9.20 30.31 -13.20
CA LEU A 195 -10.45 29.68 -13.62
C LEU A 195 -10.48 28.22 -13.13
N THR A 196 -10.82 27.97 -11.86
CA THR A 196 -10.76 26.61 -11.28
C THR A 196 -12.14 25.97 -11.15
N ARG A 197 -12.17 24.63 -11.17
CA ARG A 197 -13.40 23.82 -10.95
C ARG A 197 -14.54 24.19 -11.92
N ALA A 198 -14.19 24.35 -13.21
CA ALA A 198 -15.13 24.56 -14.31
C ALA A 198 -15.09 23.39 -15.30
N GLY A 199 -15.97 23.39 -16.29
CA GLY A 199 -16.07 22.37 -17.34
C GLY A 199 -15.18 22.61 -18.56
N ILE A 200 -14.14 23.46 -18.46
CA ILE A 200 -13.35 23.93 -19.61
C ILE A 200 -12.56 22.75 -20.21
N ARG A 201 -12.72 22.53 -21.52
CA ARG A 201 -12.02 21.45 -22.27
C ARG A 201 -10.90 21.91 -23.18
N LEU A 202 -11.01 23.13 -23.71
CA LEU A 202 -10.12 23.67 -24.72
C LEU A 202 -9.78 25.13 -24.42
N LEU A 203 -8.52 25.51 -24.62
CA LEU A 203 -8.04 26.88 -24.49
C LEU A 203 -7.89 27.52 -25.88
N PRO A 204 -8.33 28.78 -26.09
CA PRO A 204 -8.25 29.41 -27.39
C PRO A 204 -6.80 29.74 -27.75
N SER A 205 -6.34 29.31 -28.93
CA SER A 205 -4.97 29.52 -29.43
C SER A 205 -4.54 30.99 -29.53
N GLY A 206 -5.49 31.92 -29.56
CA GLY A 206 -5.26 33.36 -29.54
C GLY A 206 -5.13 33.99 -28.14
N MET A 207 -5.32 33.26 -27.04
CA MET A 207 -5.44 33.89 -25.70
C MET A 207 -4.21 34.71 -25.30
N CYS A 208 -3.00 34.22 -25.59
CA CYS A 208 -1.76 34.96 -25.32
C CYS A 208 -1.56 36.20 -26.21
N GLN A 209 -2.39 36.41 -27.24
CA GLN A 209 -2.45 37.67 -28.00
C GLN A 209 -3.39 38.68 -27.32
N GLN A 210 -4.40 38.20 -26.59
CA GLN A 210 -5.34 39.02 -25.82
C GLN A 210 -4.77 39.40 -24.44
N LEU A 211 -3.94 38.52 -23.83
CA LEU A 211 -3.41 38.63 -22.47
C LEU A 211 -1.87 38.80 -22.43
N PRO A 212 -1.28 39.85 -23.04
CA PRO A 212 0.17 40.00 -23.15
C PRO A 212 0.88 40.36 -21.84
N ARG A 213 0.13 40.62 -20.75
CA ARG A 213 0.66 40.95 -19.42
C ARG A 213 0.53 39.83 -18.39
N LEU A 214 -0.03 38.69 -18.78
CA LEU A 214 -0.32 37.59 -17.86
C LEU A 214 0.96 37.05 -17.20
N ARG A 215 0.94 36.97 -15.87
CA ARG A 215 2.00 36.47 -14.99
C ARG A 215 1.61 35.14 -14.34
N VAL A 216 0.37 35.01 -13.89
CA VAL A 216 -0.18 33.79 -13.28
C VAL A 216 -1.37 33.28 -14.09
N LEU A 217 -1.32 32.01 -14.49
CA LEU A 217 -2.41 31.30 -15.16
C LEU A 217 -2.76 30.03 -14.38
N GLU A 218 -3.88 30.05 -13.67
CA GLU A 218 -4.35 28.95 -12.82
C GLU A 218 -5.66 28.38 -13.41
N LEU A 219 -5.60 27.14 -13.89
CA LEU A 219 -6.65 26.44 -14.64
C LEU A 219 -6.89 25.02 -14.10
N SER A 220 -6.64 24.78 -12.81
CA SER A 220 -6.81 23.47 -12.18
C SER A 220 -8.25 23.00 -12.06
N HIS A 221 -8.41 21.69 -11.90
CA HIS A 221 -9.69 21.01 -11.77
C HIS A 221 -10.66 21.31 -12.93
N ASN A 222 -10.15 21.36 -14.15
CA ASN A 222 -10.94 21.49 -15.38
C ASN A 222 -10.97 20.14 -16.15
N GLN A 223 -11.32 20.18 -17.43
CA GLN A 223 -11.38 19.01 -18.31
C GLN A 223 -10.45 19.18 -19.53
N ILE A 224 -9.35 19.93 -19.37
CA ILE A 224 -8.45 20.30 -20.48
C ILE A 224 -7.72 19.06 -20.99
N GLU A 225 -7.88 18.76 -22.28
CA GLU A 225 -7.26 17.59 -22.94
C GLU A 225 -6.00 17.98 -23.74
N GLU A 226 -5.97 19.18 -24.34
CA GLU A 226 -4.87 19.69 -25.16
C GLU A 226 -4.51 21.14 -24.79
N LEU A 227 -3.21 21.48 -24.88
CA LEU A 227 -2.70 22.83 -24.63
C LEU A 227 -2.27 23.52 -25.93
N PRO A 228 -2.73 24.76 -26.20
CA PRO A 228 -2.21 25.57 -27.29
C PRO A 228 -0.78 26.07 -26.97
N SER A 229 -0.07 26.58 -27.98
CA SER A 229 1.24 27.20 -27.76
C SER A 229 1.13 28.51 -26.99
N LEU A 230 1.80 28.59 -25.84
CA LEU A 230 1.76 29.73 -24.92
C LEU A 230 2.85 30.78 -25.18
N HIS A 231 3.69 30.61 -26.22
CA HIS A 231 4.91 31.40 -26.48
C HIS A 231 4.76 32.94 -26.48
N ARG A 232 3.54 33.47 -26.66
CA ARG A 232 3.28 34.92 -26.63
C ARG A 232 3.01 35.46 -25.23
N CYS A 233 2.67 34.61 -24.26
CA CYS A 233 2.52 34.97 -22.86
C CYS A 233 3.89 35.08 -22.17
N GLN A 234 4.81 35.87 -22.72
CA GLN A 234 6.23 35.93 -22.31
C GLN A 234 6.47 36.38 -20.86
N LYS A 235 5.45 36.96 -20.22
CA LYS A 235 5.49 37.38 -18.81
C LYS A 235 5.01 36.31 -17.82
N LEU A 236 4.59 35.12 -18.27
CA LEU A 236 4.18 34.07 -17.36
C LEU A 236 5.34 33.67 -16.45
N GLU A 237 5.04 33.72 -15.15
CA GLU A 237 5.88 33.33 -14.03
C GLU A 237 5.35 32.02 -13.44
N GLU A 238 4.03 31.80 -13.44
CA GLU A 238 3.39 30.62 -12.85
C GLU A 238 2.26 30.07 -13.75
N ILE A 239 2.22 28.74 -13.90
CA ILE A 239 1.15 28.01 -14.60
C ILE A 239 0.69 26.83 -13.73
N GLY A 240 -0.58 26.85 -13.31
CA GLY A 240 -1.28 25.75 -12.65
C GLY A 240 -2.25 25.06 -13.61
N LEU A 241 -2.04 23.78 -13.88
CA LEU A 241 -2.84 22.93 -14.78
C LEU A 241 -3.20 21.57 -14.14
N GLN A 242 -3.04 21.46 -12.82
CA GLN A 242 -3.29 20.25 -12.04
C GLN A 242 -4.75 19.78 -12.09
N HIS A 243 -4.97 18.46 -11.99
CA HIS A 243 -6.30 17.85 -12.12
C HIS A 243 -7.02 18.18 -13.44
N ASN A 244 -6.33 17.97 -14.57
CA ASN A 244 -6.89 18.04 -15.92
C ASN A 244 -6.80 16.67 -16.63
N ARG A 245 -6.88 16.64 -17.96
CA ARG A 245 -6.85 15.41 -18.79
C ARG A 245 -5.75 15.45 -19.85
N ILE A 246 -4.72 16.27 -19.63
CA ILE A 246 -3.65 16.50 -20.60
C ILE A 246 -2.89 15.19 -20.81
N CYS A 247 -2.78 14.75 -22.06
CA CYS A 247 -2.16 13.46 -22.41
C CYS A 247 -0.72 13.59 -22.95
N GLU A 248 -0.38 14.69 -23.61
CA GLU A 248 0.93 14.93 -24.24
C GLU A 248 1.33 16.40 -24.17
N ILE A 249 2.64 16.68 -24.09
CA ILE A 249 3.19 18.04 -24.13
C ILE A 249 4.06 18.21 -25.39
N GLY A 250 3.64 19.12 -26.27
CA GLY A 250 4.32 19.41 -27.53
C GLY A 250 5.55 20.33 -27.40
N ALA A 251 6.38 20.36 -28.44
CA ALA A 251 7.61 21.16 -28.49
C ALA A 251 7.36 22.68 -28.30
N ASP A 252 6.28 23.18 -28.89
CA ASP A 252 5.95 24.61 -28.91
C ASP A 252 5.03 25.05 -27.74
N THR A 253 4.60 24.14 -26.86
CA THR A 253 3.62 24.44 -25.80
C THR A 253 4.15 25.50 -24.82
N PHE A 254 5.35 25.30 -24.25
CA PHE A 254 5.98 26.20 -23.29
C PHE A 254 7.19 26.97 -23.86
N ARG A 255 7.34 26.98 -25.18
CA ARG A 255 8.49 27.56 -25.87
C ARG A 255 8.60 29.07 -25.61
N GLN A 256 9.82 29.54 -25.35
CA GLN A 256 10.17 30.94 -25.06
C GLN A 256 9.55 31.55 -23.79
N LEU A 257 8.96 30.77 -22.88
CA LEU A 257 8.53 31.26 -21.57
C LEU A 257 9.73 31.44 -20.61
N SER A 258 10.57 32.43 -20.89
CA SER A 258 11.81 32.67 -20.14
C SER A 258 11.62 33.16 -18.71
N SER A 259 10.44 33.71 -18.38
CA SER A 259 10.10 34.18 -17.03
C SER A 259 9.45 33.10 -16.15
N LEU A 260 9.12 31.93 -16.70
CA LEU A 260 8.38 30.89 -15.99
C LEU A 260 9.23 30.28 -14.87
N GLN A 261 8.72 30.33 -13.64
CA GLN A 261 9.36 29.87 -12.41
C GLN A 261 8.68 28.62 -11.85
N ALA A 262 7.35 28.54 -11.93
CA ALA A 262 6.57 27.39 -11.47
C ALA A 262 5.66 26.83 -12.56
N LEU A 263 5.66 25.50 -12.70
CA LEU A 263 4.76 24.76 -13.58
C LEU A 263 4.22 23.53 -12.84
N ASP A 264 2.92 23.52 -12.59
CA ASP A 264 2.19 22.37 -12.04
C ASP A 264 1.35 21.71 -13.13
N LEU A 265 1.68 20.45 -13.43
CA LEU A 265 1.02 19.55 -14.36
C LEU A 265 0.60 18.24 -13.66
N SER A 266 0.53 18.23 -12.32
CA SER A 266 0.17 17.06 -11.53
C SER A 266 -1.26 16.57 -11.81
N TRP A 267 -1.54 15.30 -11.48
CA TRP A 267 -2.87 14.69 -11.62
C TRP A 267 -3.47 14.84 -13.03
N ASN A 268 -2.66 14.56 -14.04
CA ASN A 268 -3.05 14.55 -15.45
C ASN A 268 -2.85 13.13 -16.03
N ALA A 269 -2.96 12.99 -17.35
CA ALA A 269 -2.78 11.72 -18.05
C ALA A 269 -1.51 11.72 -18.92
N ILE A 270 -0.49 12.52 -18.58
CA ILE A 270 0.64 12.80 -19.47
C ILE A 270 1.48 11.55 -19.65
N ARG A 271 1.57 11.06 -20.89
CA ARG A 271 2.35 9.88 -21.30
C ARG A 271 3.70 10.25 -21.90
N SER A 272 3.73 11.35 -22.65
CA SER A 272 4.87 11.81 -23.42
C SER A 272 5.07 13.32 -23.26
N ILE A 273 6.33 13.74 -23.20
CA ILE A 273 6.75 15.15 -23.21
C ILE A 273 7.82 15.25 -24.29
N HIS A 274 7.65 16.17 -25.24
CA HIS A 274 8.60 16.34 -26.33
C HIS A 274 10.00 16.74 -25.79
N PRO A 275 11.12 16.19 -26.31
CA PRO A 275 12.46 16.44 -25.78
C PRO A 275 12.86 17.92 -25.63
N GLU A 276 12.34 18.78 -26.49
CA GLU A 276 12.62 20.23 -26.49
C GLU A 276 11.59 21.07 -25.71
N ALA A 277 10.50 20.49 -25.19
CA ALA A 277 9.38 21.24 -24.60
C ALA A 277 9.78 22.18 -23.45
N PHE A 278 10.77 21.78 -22.65
CA PHE A 278 11.30 22.56 -21.53
C PHE A 278 12.62 23.28 -21.82
N SER A 279 13.20 23.09 -23.02
CA SER A 279 14.55 23.56 -23.38
C SER A 279 14.78 25.07 -23.22
N THR A 280 13.72 25.87 -23.33
CA THR A 280 13.77 27.33 -23.22
C THR A 280 13.43 27.89 -21.82
N LEU A 281 13.05 27.05 -20.86
CA LEU A 281 12.54 27.46 -19.54
C LEU A 281 13.67 27.80 -18.55
N ARG A 282 14.44 28.84 -18.86
CA ARG A 282 15.69 29.20 -18.16
C ARG A 282 15.53 29.58 -16.68
N SER A 283 14.34 30.02 -16.29
CA SER A 283 14.05 30.49 -14.93
C SER A 283 13.22 29.49 -14.12
N LEU A 284 12.99 28.26 -14.64
CA LEU A 284 12.12 27.29 -13.99
C LEU A 284 12.77 26.75 -12.70
N VAL A 285 12.07 26.92 -11.59
CA VAL A 285 12.48 26.55 -10.23
C VAL A 285 11.68 25.37 -9.70
N LYS A 286 10.36 25.36 -9.94
CA LYS A 286 9.42 24.35 -9.45
C LYS A 286 8.74 23.65 -10.64
N LEU A 287 8.85 22.32 -10.70
CA LEU A 287 8.14 21.48 -11.67
C LEU A 287 7.43 20.33 -10.94
N ASP A 288 6.09 20.31 -11.01
CA ASP A 288 5.28 19.21 -10.51
C ASP A 288 4.65 18.42 -11.68
N LEU A 289 4.94 17.13 -11.72
CA LEU A 289 4.43 16.13 -12.67
C LEU A 289 3.86 14.92 -11.92
N THR A 290 3.51 15.08 -10.65
CA THR A 290 2.97 14.02 -9.78
C THR A 290 1.72 13.37 -10.38
N ASP A 291 1.56 12.07 -10.17
CA ASP A 291 0.41 11.26 -10.62
C ASP A 291 0.06 11.46 -12.10
N ASN A 292 1.05 11.16 -12.95
CA ASN A 292 0.95 11.10 -14.42
C ASN A 292 1.37 9.70 -14.95
N GLN A 293 1.46 9.54 -16.27
CA GLN A 293 1.78 8.27 -16.96
C GLN A 293 3.16 8.29 -17.64
N LEU A 294 4.11 9.07 -17.11
CA LEU A 294 5.42 9.28 -17.72
C LEU A 294 6.29 8.02 -17.70
N THR A 295 6.99 7.79 -18.81
CA THR A 295 8.00 6.73 -18.97
C THR A 295 9.43 7.28 -18.90
N THR A 296 9.63 8.54 -19.32
CA THR A 296 10.90 9.26 -19.37
C THR A 296 10.66 10.74 -19.07
N LEU A 297 11.70 11.46 -18.64
CA LEU A 297 11.66 12.90 -18.40
C LEU A 297 12.75 13.59 -19.26
N PRO A 298 12.41 14.57 -20.11
CA PRO A 298 13.41 15.31 -20.86
C PRO A 298 14.19 16.27 -19.95
N LEU A 299 15.51 16.09 -19.89
CA LEU A 299 16.40 16.85 -18.99
C LEU A 299 16.79 18.23 -19.54
N ALA A 300 16.56 18.48 -20.84
CA ALA A 300 16.98 19.71 -21.50
C ALA A 300 16.23 20.93 -20.95
N GLY A 301 16.98 21.90 -20.41
CA GLY A 301 16.45 23.11 -19.78
C GLY A 301 16.16 22.99 -18.28
N LEU A 302 16.12 21.78 -17.71
CA LEU A 302 15.71 21.57 -16.31
C LEU A 302 16.82 21.71 -15.26
N GLY A 303 18.07 21.99 -15.65
CA GLY A 303 19.19 22.14 -14.71
C GLY A 303 19.09 23.32 -13.73
N GLY A 304 18.07 24.18 -13.89
CA GLY A 304 17.76 25.28 -12.97
C GLY A 304 16.86 24.89 -11.78
N LEU A 305 16.20 23.73 -11.83
CA LEU A 305 15.19 23.32 -10.84
C LEU A 305 15.74 23.22 -9.42
N MET A 306 14.97 23.73 -8.46
CA MET A 306 15.16 23.49 -7.02
C MET A 306 14.14 22.48 -6.47
N HIS A 307 12.95 22.37 -7.09
CA HIS A 307 11.91 21.41 -6.69
C HIS A 307 11.43 20.63 -7.91
N LEU A 308 11.50 19.30 -7.83
CA LEU A 308 11.02 18.39 -8.87
C LEU A 308 10.16 17.29 -8.23
N LYS A 309 8.91 17.18 -8.67
CA LYS A 309 7.99 16.15 -8.19
C LYS A 309 7.52 15.26 -9.34
N LEU A 310 7.71 13.96 -9.16
CA LEU A 310 7.51 12.90 -10.16
C LEU A 310 6.79 11.68 -9.57
N LYS A 311 6.41 11.73 -8.29
CA LYS A 311 5.67 10.67 -7.57
C LYS A 311 4.46 10.20 -8.39
N GLY A 312 4.05 8.93 -8.26
CA GLY A 312 2.90 8.39 -9.00
C GLY A 312 3.20 7.90 -10.43
N ASN A 313 4.29 8.35 -11.07
CA ASN A 313 4.67 7.93 -12.42
C ASN A 313 5.30 6.51 -12.43
N MET A 314 4.49 5.45 -12.24
CA MET A 314 4.96 4.06 -12.05
C MET A 314 5.67 3.42 -13.26
N ALA A 315 5.75 4.08 -14.41
CA ALA A 315 6.59 3.63 -15.53
C ALA A 315 7.99 4.29 -15.55
N LEU A 316 8.18 5.38 -14.79
CA LEU A 316 9.41 6.18 -14.74
C LEU A 316 10.44 5.52 -13.81
N SER A 317 11.12 4.50 -14.32
CA SER A 317 12.16 3.75 -13.61
C SER A 317 13.59 4.27 -13.81
N GLN A 318 13.77 5.34 -14.60
CA GLN A 318 15.08 5.94 -14.88
C GLN A 318 15.68 6.61 -13.63
N ALA A 319 16.96 6.38 -13.36
CA ALA A 319 17.71 7.08 -12.32
C ALA A 319 18.19 8.46 -12.81
N PHE A 320 18.25 9.44 -11.90
CA PHE A 320 18.69 10.80 -12.18
C PHE A 320 20.05 11.07 -11.54
N SER A 321 21.02 11.56 -12.32
CA SER A 321 22.32 11.95 -11.79
C SER A 321 22.25 13.32 -11.12
N LYS A 322 23.10 13.54 -10.10
CA LYS A 322 23.25 14.84 -9.44
C LYS A 322 23.68 15.94 -10.43
N ASP A 323 24.44 15.58 -11.46
CA ASP A 323 24.88 16.50 -12.52
C ASP A 323 23.73 16.99 -13.41
N SER A 324 22.62 16.23 -13.50
CA SER A 324 21.43 16.63 -14.25
C SER A 324 20.66 17.76 -13.56
N PHE A 325 20.71 17.83 -12.23
CA PHE A 325 19.96 18.78 -11.41
C PHE A 325 20.84 19.39 -10.30
N PRO A 326 21.84 20.23 -10.65
CA PRO A 326 22.86 20.72 -9.72
C PRO A 326 22.32 21.67 -8.63
N LYS A 327 21.13 22.25 -8.83
CA LYS A 327 20.47 23.17 -7.88
C LYS A 327 19.34 22.53 -7.08
N LEU A 328 19.10 21.22 -7.24
CA LEU A 328 17.95 20.55 -6.67
C LEU A 328 18.02 20.53 -5.14
N ARG A 329 16.90 20.84 -4.48
CA ARG A 329 16.72 20.80 -3.03
C ARG A 329 15.66 19.79 -2.62
N ILE A 330 14.56 19.70 -3.35
CA ILE A 330 13.46 18.76 -3.09
C ILE A 330 13.23 17.88 -4.33
N LEU A 331 13.21 16.57 -4.12
CA LEU A 331 12.93 15.56 -5.13
C LEU A 331 11.89 14.56 -4.63
N GLU A 332 10.71 14.54 -5.24
CA GLU A 332 9.72 13.46 -5.02
C GLU A 332 9.71 12.53 -6.23
N VAL A 333 9.90 11.22 -6.01
CA VAL A 333 10.05 10.21 -7.07
C VAL A 333 9.14 9.00 -6.83
N PRO A 334 8.79 8.22 -7.87
CA PRO A 334 8.02 6.99 -7.69
C PRO A 334 8.74 5.93 -6.84
N TYR A 335 10.07 5.82 -6.97
CA TYR A 335 10.86 4.76 -6.33
C TYR A 335 11.99 5.29 -5.47
N ALA A 336 12.16 4.72 -4.27
CA ALA A 336 13.23 5.09 -3.34
C ALA A 336 14.63 4.93 -3.95
N TYR A 337 14.81 3.97 -4.87
CA TYR A 337 16.07 3.74 -5.60
C TYR A 337 16.57 4.99 -6.36
N GLN A 338 15.66 5.86 -6.82
CA GLN A 338 16.00 7.09 -7.54
C GLN A 338 16.59 8.17 -6.60
N CYS A 339 16.44 8.03 -5.29
CA CYS A 339 17.08 8.89 -4.28
C CYS A 339 18.53 8.49 -3.93
N CYS A 340 18.97 7.28 -4.30
CA CYS A 340 20.31 6.78 -3.99
C CYS A 340 21.47 7.70 -4.46
N PRO A 341 21.46 8.28 -5.68
CA PRO A 341 22.52 9.18 -6.15
C PRO A 341 22.72 10.45 -5.33
N TYR A 342 21.75 10.82 -4.49
CA TYR A 342 21.77 12.04 -3.68
C TYR A 342 22.35 11.85 -2.27
N GLY A 343 22.84 10.64 -1.94
CA GLY A 343 23.61 10.39 -0.71
C GLY A 343 22.77 10.19 0.56
N MET A 344 21.45 10.11 0.45
CA MET A 344 20.52 9.90 1.57
C MET A 344 20.71 8.57 2.33
N CYS A 345 21.53 7.65 1.81
CA CYS A 345 21.76 6.33 2.40
C CYS A 345 22.72 6.32 3.60
N ALA A 346 23.51 7.39 3.82
CA ALA A 346 24.60 7.39 4.82
C ALA A 346 24.27 8.05 6.17
N SER A 347 23.21 8.87 6.24
CA SER A 347 22.86 9.65 7.44
C SER A 347 22.16 8.81 8.52
N PHE A 348 21.29 7.88 8.12
CA PHE A 348 20.57 7.01 9.07
C PHE A 348 21.49 6.08 9.85
N PHE A 349 22.53 5.51 9.21
CA PHE A 349 23.48 4.61 9.87
C PHE A 349 24.55 5.31 10.73
N LYS A 350 24.78 6.63 10.54
CA LYS A 350 25.68 7.39 11.41
C LYS A 350 25.03 7.82 12.72
N ALA A 351 23.71 7.96 12.77
CA ALA A 351 22.97 8.36 13.97
C ALA A 351 22.96 7.29 15.09
N SER A 352 23.28 6.03 14.78
CA SER A 352 23.33 4.92 15.75
C SER A 352 24.74 4.53 16.22
N GLY A 353 25.78 5.27 15.80
CA GLY A 353 27.19 4.88 15.98
C GLY A 353 28.11 5.87 16.71
N GLN A 354 27.58 6.94 17.31
CA GLN A 354 28.38 7.91 18.09
C GLN A 354 27.76 8.19 19.47
N TRP A 355 27.94 7.25 20.38
CA TRP A 355 27.78 7.44 21.83
C TRP A 355 28.85 6.63 22.60
N GLU A 356 30.12 6.98 22.44
CA GLU A 356 31.18 6.60 23.39
C GLU A 356 32.40 7.54 23.25
N ALA A 357 32.88 8.10 24.38
CA ALA A 357 34.11 8.89 24.58
C ALA A 357 34.33 10.14 23.68
N GLU A 358 34.34 11.40 24.14
CA GLU A 358 34.95 11.96 25.36
C GLU A 358 34.41 13.38 25.70
N ASP A 359 34.32 13.67 27.00
CA ASP A 359 34.49 14.94 27.74
C ASP A 359 33.77 16.26 27.37
N LEU A 360 32.84 16.60 28.28
CA LEU A 360 32.78 17.87 29.04
C LEU A 360 32.89 19.21 28.30
N HIS A 361 31.77 19.91 28.16
CA HIS A 361 31.51 21.09 29.00
C HIS A 361 30.01 21.40 29.14
N LEU A 362 29.62 21.86 30.32
CA LEU A 362 28.26 22.29 30.67
C LEU A 362 27.99 23.72 30.14
N ASP A 363 26.76 24.00 29.72
CA ASP A 363 25.83 24.81 30.53
C ASP A 363 24.39 24.74 29.99
N ASP A 364 23.44 25.03 30.89
CA ASP A 364 21.99 24.77 30.80
C ASP A 364 21.23 25.53 29.69
N GLU A 365 20.20 24.91 29.11
CA GLU A 365 18.83 25.23 29.56
C GLU A 365 17.79 24.12 29.31
N GLU A 366 16.64 24.26 29.96
CA GLU A 366 15.85 23.14 30.47
C GLU A 366 14.63 22.77 29.60
N SER A 367 14.62 21.49 29.22
CA SER A 367 13.52 20.62 28.76
C SER A 367 12.08 21.14 28.52
N SER A 368 11.46 20.57 27.47
CA SER A 368 10.13 19.97 27.63
C SER A 368 9.98 18.74 26.72
N LYS A 369 9.47 17.62 27.26
CA LYS A 369 9.28 16.34 26.55
C LYS A 369 7.83 15.86 26.62
N ARG A 370 7.17 15.78 25.44
CA ARG A 370 6.14 14.78 25.05
C ARG A 370 4.78 14.84 25.82
N PRO A 371 3.74 14.03 25.47
CA PRO A 371 3.55 13.11 24.31
C PRO A 371 2.23 13.27 23.51
N LEU A 372 2.15 12.53 22.38
CA LEU A 372 0.98 11.95 21.68
C LEU A 372 -0.45 12.56 21.81
N GLY A 373 -1.06 12.82 20.64
CA GLY A 373 -2.28 12.09 20.27
C GLY A 373 -3.57 12.87 19.93
N LEU A 374 -4.20 12.44 18.82
CA LEU A 374 -5.61 12.62 18.42
C LEU A 374 -6.03 13.94 17.72
N LEU A 375 -6.93 13.78 16.74
CA LEU A 375 -7.49 14.77 15.79
C LEU A 375 -6.52 15.21 14.67
N SER A 376 -6.94 15.45 13.43
CA SER A 376 -8.31 15.46 12.88
C SER A 376 -8.41 14.80 11.50
N ARG A 377 -9.57 14.17 11.24
CA ARG A 377 -10.08 13.84 9.91
C ARG A 377 -10.94 15.02 9.45
N GLN A 378 -10.37 15.97 8.74
CA GLN A 378 -11.15 16.95 7.99
C GLN A 378 -10.41 17.33 6.71
N ALA A 379 -11.06 17.05 5.58
CA ALA A 379 -10.63 17.52 4.27
C ALA A 379 -11.15 18.95 4.03
N GLU A 380 -10.66 19.53 2.93
CA GLU A 380 -11.06 20.81 2.31
C GLU A 380 -10.35 22.09 2.76
N ASN A 381 -9.58 22.62 1.80
CA ASN A 381 -9.49 24.03 1.43
C ASN A 381 -8.93 25.04 2.43
N HIS A 382 -7.60 25.11 2.51
CA HIS A 382 -6.90 26.40 2.58
C HIS A 382 -5.71 26.39 1.62
N TYR A 383 -5.58 27.46 0.82
CA TYR A 383 -4.38 27.71 0.02
C TYR A 383 -3.41 28.50 0.90
N ASP A 384 -2.44 27.84 1.53
CA ASP A 384 -1.38 28.57 2.23
C ASP A 384 -0.44 29.20 1.19
N LEU A 385 -0.39 30.54 1.21
CA LEU A 385 0.60 31.32 0.48
C LEU A 385 1.96 31.21 1.17
N ASP A 386 2.70 30.14 0.90
CA ASP A 386 4.14 30.10 1.17
C ASP A 386 4.91 30.92 0.11
N LEU A 387 4.65 32.24 0.13
CA LEU A 387 5.31 33.23 -0.72
C LEU A 387 6.49 33.92 0.00
N ASP A 388 6.55 33.89 1.33
CA ASP A 388 7.65 34.47 2.12
C ASP A 388 8.95 33.63 2.08
N GLU A 389 8.88 32.35 1.69
CA GLU A 389 10.10 31.51 1.54
C GLU A 389 10.82 31.73 0.19
N LEU A 390 10.14 32.28 -0.82
CA LEU A 390 10.70 32.45 -2.17
C LEU A 390 11.70 33.61 -2.31
N GLN A 391 11.84 34.46 -1.27
CA GLN A 391 12.54 35.75 -1.40
C GLN A 391 13.68 35.97 -0.37
N LEU A 392 14.02 34.96 0.44
CA LEU A 392 15.04 35.05 1.51
C LEU A 392 16.25 34.10 1.37
N GLU A 393 16.41 33.42 0.25
CA GLU A 393 17.54 32.49 0.02
C GLU A 393 18.49 32.90 -1.12
N MET A 394 18.78 34.20 -1.24
CA MET A 394 19.72 34.71 -2.25
C MET A 394 21.03 35.28 -1.67
N GLU A 395 21.38 34.94 -0.42
CA GLU A 395 22.69 35.22 0.18
C GLU A 395 22.94 34.32 1.41
N ASP A 396 23.65 33.20 1.24
CA ASP A 396 24.92 32.95 1.97
C ASP A 396 25.62 31.67 1.46
N SER A 397 26.95 31.68 1.48
CA SER A 397 27.80 30.58 1.01
C SER A 397 28.23 29.65 2.15
N LYS A 398 27.35 28.70 2.50
CA LYS A 398 27.58 27.62 3.49
C LYS A 398 27.22 26.24 2.88
N PRO A 399 27.69 25.10 3.43
CA PRO A 399 27.83 23.86 2.64
C PRO A 399 26.48 23.34 2.16
N HIS A 400 26.47 22.75 0.95
CA HIS A 400 25.25 22.41 0.23
C HIS A 400 24.23 21.68 1.13
N PRO A 401 23.00 22.20 1.29
CA PRO A 401 21.96 21.45 1.97
C PRO A 401 21.74 20.13 1.23
N SER A 402 21.66 19.03 1.97
CA SER A 402 21.40 17.71 1.42
C SER A 402 20.03 17.69 0.74
N VAL A 403 19.95 17.17 -0.49
CA VAL A 403 18.71 17.10 -1.26
C VAL A 403 17.69 16.25 -0.51
N GLN A 404 16.57 16.84 -0.10
CA GLN A 404 15.46 16.14 0.51
C GLN A 404 14.75 15.31 -0.57
N CYS A 405 15.05 14.02 -0.60
CA CYS A 405 14.48 13.09 -1.56
C CYS A 405 13.48 12.13 -0.89
N SER A 406 12.31 11.94 -1.49
CA SER A 406 11.28 11.01 -1.02
C SER A 406 10.70 10.13 -2.15
N PRO A 407 10.34 8.87 -1.86
CA PRO A 407 10.51 8.15 -0.60
C PRO A 407 11.99 7.82 -0.32
N THR A 408 12.40 7.80 0.94
CA THR A 408 13.80 7.55 1.32
C THR A 408 14.17 6.06 1.14
N PRO A 409 15.41 5.74 0.70
CA PRO A 409 15.95 4.38 0.77
C PRO A 409 15.96 3.84 2.20
N GLY A 410 15.95 2.51 2.34
CA GLY A 410 15.98 1.84 3.64
C GLY A 410 16.29 0.35 3.52
N PRO A 411 16.29 -0.42 4.62
CA PRO A 411 16.77 -1.81 4.62
C PRO A 411 15.98 -2.75 3.67
N PHE A 412 14.70 -2.45 3.43
CA PHE A 412 13.87 -3.15 2.44
C PHE A 412 13.96 -2.57 1.02
N LYS A 413 14.50 -1.36 0.81
CA LYS A 413 14.75 -0.75 -0.50
C LYS A 413 16.19 -0.21 -0.56
N PRO A 414 17.20 -1.10 -0.62
CA PRO A 414 18.61 -0.73 -0.51
C PRO A 414 19.16 -0.12 -1.81
N CYS A 415 20.29 0.57 -1.72
CA CYS A 415 20.93 1.20 -2.88
C CYS A 415 21.95 0.30 -3.60
N GLU A 416 22.91 -0.29 -2.89
CA GLU A 416 24.03 -1.01 -3.50
C GLU A 416 23.83 -2.54 -3.55
N HIS A 417 23.22 -3.11 -2.50
CA HIS A 417 23.21 -4.54 -2.24
C HIS A 417 21.83 -4.99 -1.77
N LEU A 418 21.23 -6.00 -2.41
CA LEU A 418 19.90 -6.49 -2.02
C LEU A 418 19.93 -7.10 -0.61
N PHE A 419 20.95 -7.90 -0.30
CA PHE A 419 21.08 -8.56 1.01
C PHE A 419 21.90 -7.80 2.05
N GLU A 420 22.71 -6.81 1.64
CA GLU A 420 23.63 -5.98 2.46
C GLU A 420 24.74 -6.75 3.21
N SER A 421 24.43 -7.88 3.86
CA SER A 421 25.36 -8.67 4.68
C SER A 421 25.89 -9.92 3.96
N TRP A 422 27.20 -10.13 4.04
CA TRP A 422 27.85 -11.38 3.62
C TRP A 422 27.39 -12.61 4.40
N GLY A 423 26.98 -12.45 5.68
CA GLY A 423 26.43 -13.55 6.46
C GLY A 423 25.10 -14.06 5.89
N ILE A 424 24.22 -13.14 5.49
CA ILE A 424 22.95 -13.47 4.83
C ILE A 424 23.21 -14.13 3.48
N ARG A 425 24.12 -13.58 2.66
CA ARG A 425 24.52 -14.17 1.36
C ARG A 425 24.96 -15.62 1.49
N LEU A 426 25.90 -15.91 2.40
CA LEU A 426 26.42 -17.26 2.61
C LEU A 426 25.32 -18.21 3.13
N ALA A 427 24.47 -17.75 4.04
CA ALA A 427 23.34 -18.54 4.55
C ALA A 427 22.32 -18.86 3.45
N VAL A 428 21.90 -17.88 2.64
CA VAL A 428 20.95 -18.09 1.54
C VAL A 428 21.53 -19.04 0.49
N TRP A 429 22.78 -18.86 0.06
CA TRP A 429 23.42 -19.79 -0.89
C TRP A 429 23.55 -21.22 -0.33
N ALA A 430 23.84 -21.38 0.96
CA ALA A 430 23.84 -22.69 1.61
C ALA A 430 22.43 -23.32 1.65
N ILE A 431 21.40 -22.55 1.99
CA ILE A 431 19.98 -23.00 1.97
C ILE A 431 19.56 -23.42 0.55
N VAL A 432 19.92 -22.65 -0.48
CA VAL A 432 19.63 -22.96 -1.89
C VAL A 432 20.31 -24.26 -2.32
N LEU A 433 21.63 -24.39 -2.08
CA LEU A 433 22.37 -25.61 -2.43
C LEU A 433 21.79 -26.85 -1.72
N LEU A 434 21.53 -26.72 -0.42
CA LEU A 434 21.08 -27.82 0.42
C LEU A 434 19.63 -28.22 0.14
N SER A 435 18.72 -27.26 -0.06
CA SER A 435 17.33 -27.53 -0.42
C SER A 435 17.24 -28.21 -1.79
N VAL A 436 17.96 -27.74 -2.82
CA VAL A 436 17.93 -28.37 -4.15
C VAL A 436 18.57 -29.76 -4.12
N LEU A 437 19.73 -29.92 -3.48
CA LEU A 437 20.43 -31.22 -3.41
C LEU A 437 19.64 -32.25 -2.59
N CYS A 438 19.25 -31.92 -1.36
CA CYS A 438 18.62 -32.88 -0.46
C CYS A 438 17.20 -33.23 -0.88
N ASN A 439 16.36 -32.26 -1.28
CA ASN A 439 15.03 -32.59 -1.80
C ASN A 439 15.14 -33.30 -3.16
N GLY A 440 16.10 -32.94 -4.02
CA GLY A 440 16.35 -33.65 -5.28
C GLY A 440 16.70 -35.13 -5.09
N LEU A 441 17.54 -35.45 -4.09
CA LEU A 441 17.85 -36.83 -3.68
C LEU A 441 16.62 -37.57 -3.12
N VAL A 442 15.79 -36.90 -2.32
CA VAL A 442 14.53 -37.48 -1.80
C VAL A 442 13.56 -37.76 -2.95
N LEU A 443 13.36 -36.82 -3.88
CA LEU A 443 12.52 -37.01 -5.07
C LEU A 443 13.03 -38.17 -5.93
N LEU A 444 14.35 -38.25 -6.18
CA LEU A 444 14.94 -39.33 -6.98
C LEU A 444 14.75 -40.71 -6.31
N THR A 445 15.02 -40.83 -5.00
CA THR A 445 14.83 -42.10 -4.28
C THR A 445 13.37 -42.52 -4.17
N VAL A 446 12.45 -41.57 -3.95
CA VAL A 446 11.01 -41.86 -3.86
C VAL A 446 10.43 -42.25 -5.22
N PHE A 447 10.79 -41.58 -6.31
CA PHE A 447 10.13 -41.77 -7.61
C PHE A 447 10.88 -42.67 -8.61
N ALA A 448 12.20 -42.87 -8.48
CA ALA A 448 12.96 -43.77 -9.37
C ALA A 448 13.32 -45.13 -8.74
N GLY A 449 13.10 -45.33 -7.43
CA GLY A 449 13.63 -46.47 -6.66
C GLY A 449 12.79 -47.76 -6.58
N GLY A 450 11.63 -47.87 -7.22
CA GLY A 450 10.81 -49.10 -7.12
C GLY A 450 9.50 -49.14 -7.93
N PRO A 451 8.86 -50.32 -8.01
CA PRO A 451 7.65 -50.52 -8.81
C PRO A 451 6.41 -49.84 -8.22
N VAL A 452 5.56 -49.33 -9.10
CA VAL A 452 4.22 -48.79 -8.78
C VAL A 452 3.33 -49.93 -8.23
N PRO A 453 2.54 -49.73 -7.14
CA PRO A 453 2.19 -48.46 -6.49
C PRO A 453 3.09 -48.08 -5.30
N LEU A 454 3.37 -46.77 -5.17
CA LEU A 454 4.09 -46.20 -4.03
C LEU A 454 3.26 -46.25 -2.72
N PRO A 455 3.89 -46.52 -1.56
CA PRO A 455 3.24 -46.41 -0.26
C PRO A 455 2.73 -44.98 0.01
N PRO A 456 1.56 -44.80 0.66
CA PRO A 456 0.98 -43.46 0.85
C PRO A 456 1.90 -42.48 1.58
N VAL A 457 2.65 -42.93 2.58
CA VAL A 457 3.58 -42.06 3.34
C VAL A 457 4.79 -41.64 2.51
N LYS A 458 5.36 -42.54 1.67
CA LYS A 458 6.44 -42.16 0.74
C LYS A 458 5.95 -41.10 -0.28
N PHE A 459 4.71 -41.19 -0.72
CA PHE A 459 4.11 -40.19 -1.61
C PHE A 459 3.97 -38.80 -0.95
N VAL A 460 3.53 -38.74 0.32
CA VAL A 460 3.45 -37.47 1.07
C VAL A 460 4.85 -36.86 1.30
N VAL A 461 5.85 -37.67 1.67
CA VAL A 461 7.25 -37.20 1.79
C VAL A 461 7.79 -36.66 0.46
N GLY A 462 7.51 -37.35 -0.66
CA GLY A 462 7.86 -36.86 -2.00
C GLY A 462 7.16 -35.54 -2.35
N ALA A 463 5.91 -35.34 -1.93
CA ALA A 463 5.19 -34.08 -2.13
C ALA A 463 5.77 -32.93 -1.28
N ILE A 464 6.13 -33.19 -0.01
CA ILE A 464 6.82 -32.20 0.86
C ILE A 464 8.18 -31.81 0.25
N ALA A 465 8.95 -32.78 -0.24
CA ALA A 465 10.20 -32.50 -0.94
C ALA A 465 9.99 -31.63 -2.19
N GLY A 466 8.91 -31.88 -2.95
CA GLY A 466 8.51 -31.04 -4.08
C GLY A 466 8.15 -29.60 -3.67
N ALA A 467 7.37 -29.41 -2.61
CA ALA A 467 7.06 -28.08 -2.08
C ALA A 467 8.33 -27.33 -1.63
N ASN A 468 9.21 -28.01 -0.90
CA ASN A 468 10.49 -27.46 -0.45
C ASN A 468 11.44 -27.09 -1.60
N THR A 469 11.42 -27.82 -2.74
CA THR A 469 12.19 -27.39 -3.92
C THR A 469 11.71 -26.06 -4.50
N LEU A 470 10.40 -25.75 -4.44
CA LEU A 470 9.89 -24.46 -4.93
C LEU A 470 10.42 -23.29 -4.07
N THR A 471 10.45 -23.45 -2.75
CA THR A 471 11.07 -22.50 -1.82
C THR A 471 12.58 -22.37 -2.04
N GLY A 472 13.27 -23.47 -2.32
CA GLY A 472 14.69 -23.46 -2.70
C GLY A 472 14.97 -22.68 -4.00
N ILE A 473 14.10 -22.87 -5.00
CA ILE A 473 14.18 -22.16 -6.30
C ILE A 473 13.90 -20.67 -6.12
N SER A 474 12.90 -20.26 -5.33
CA SER A 474 12.62 -18.83 -5.10
C SER A 474 13.76 -18.13 -4.35
N CYS A 475 14.36 -18.78 -3.34
CA CYS A 475 15.58 -18.28 -2.70
C CYS A 475 16.76 -18.19 -3.69
N GLY A 476 16.88 -19.15 -4.60
CA GLY A 476 17.90 -19.15 -5.66
C GLY A 476 17.73 -18.01 -6.66
N LEU A 477 16.49 -17.64 -6.99
CA LEU A 477 16.19 -16.47 -7.81
C LEU A 477 16.62 -15.16 -7.11
N LEU A 478 16.27 -14.96 -5.83
CA LEU A 478 16.71 -13.79 -5.07
C LEU A 478 18.24 -13.72 -4.95
N ALA A 479 18.91 -14.84 -4.66
CA ALA A 479 20.37 -14.90 -4.59
C ALA A 479 21.05 -14.62 -5.94
N SER A 480 20.44 -15.05 -7.05
CA SER A 480 20.89 -14.72 -8.40
C SER A 480 20.74 -13.24 -8.70
N VAL A 481 19.66 -12.59 -8.25
CA VAL A 481 19.46 -11.14 -8.41
C VAL A 481 20.51 -10.35 -7.62
N ASP A 482 20.73 -10.65 -6.34
CA ASP A 482 21.78 -9.98 -5.52
C ASP A 482 23.18 -10.15 -6.14
N ALA A 483 23.49 -11.32 -6.72
CA ALA A 483 24.75 -11.57 -7.40
C ALA A 483 24.89 -10.81 -8.74
N LEU A 484 23.83 -10.74 -9.55
CA LEU A 484 23.85 -10.06 -10.86
C LEU A 484 23.81 -8.52 -10.77
N THR A 485 23.31 -7.98 -9.65
CA THR A 485 23.16 -6.53 -9.42
C THR A 485 24.10 -5.99 -8.34
N PHE A 486 25.14 -6.76 -8.01
CA PHE A 486 26.04 -6.52 -6.90
C PHE A 486 26.72 -5.14 -6.99
N GLY A 487 26.38 -4.23 -6.08
CA GLY A 487 26.96 -2.88 -5.97
C GLY A 487 26.19 -1.81 -6.73
N GLN A 488 25.17 -2.19 -7.53
CA GLN A 488 24.41 -1.29 -8.39
C GLN A 488 22.90 -1.58 -8.35
N PHE A 489 22.38 -2.12 -7.24
CA PHE A 489 20.98 -2.55 -7.14
C PHE A 489 19.96 -1.46 -7.49
N SER A 490 20.23 -0.20 -7.13
CA SER A 490 19.34 0.94 -7.39
C SER A 490 18.98 1.16 -8.87
N GLU A 491 19.85 0.81 -9.82
CA GLU A 491 19.57 0.92 -11.26
C GLU A 491 18.57 -0.14 -11.77
N TYR A 492 18.40 -1.23 -11.02
CA TYR A 492 17.59 -2.39 -11.39
C TYR A 492 16.38 -2.59 -10.48
N GLY A 493 16.40 -2.09 -9.24
CA GLY A 493 15.39 -2.33 -8.20
C GLY A 493 13.95 -2.02 -8.63
N ALA A 494 13.71 -0.85 -9.24
CA ALA A 494 12.38 -0.47 -9.74
C ALA A 494 11.87 -1.42 -10.87
N ARG A 495 12.76 -1.84 -11.77
CA ARG A 495 12.45 -2.78 -12.86
C ARG A 495 12.23 -4.21 -12.34
N TRP A 496 12.90 -4.58 -11.25
CA TRP A 496 12.70 -5.85 -10.56
C TRP A 496 11.35 -5.90 -9.83
N GLU A 497 11.04 -4.91 -8.97
CA GLU A 497 9.77 -4.79 -8.24
C GLU A 497 8.54 -4.88 -9.16
N MET A 498 8.56 -4.15 -10.29
CA MET A 498 7.47 -4.16 -11.27
C MET A 498 7.46 -5.39 -12.18
N GLY A 499 8.57 -6.12 -12.24
CA GLY A 499 8.80 -7.20 -13.20
C GLY A 499 8.08 -8.51 -12.88
N LEU A 500 7.87 -9.33 -13.93
CA LEU A 500 7.33 -10.68 -13.78
C LEU A 500 8.24 -11.58 -12.91
N GLY A 501 9.55 -11.33 -12.90
CA GLY A 501 10.52 -12.07 -12.08
C GLY A 501 10.24 -11.98 -10.58
N CYS A 502 9.96 -10.78 -10.05
CA CYS A 502 9.65 -10.62 -8.64
C CYS A 502 8.30 -11.26 -8.30
N ARG A 503 7.26 -11.05 -9.13
CA ARG A 503 5.95 -11.70 -8.95
C ARG A 503 6.04 -13.23 -8.96
N ALA A 504 6.82 -13.82 -9.86
CA ALA A 504 7.05 -15.26 -9.91
C ALA A 504 7.84 -15.77 -8.70
N THR A 505 8.82 -14.99 -8.22
CA THR A 505 9.61 -15.32 -7.04
C THR A 505 8.73 -15.36 -5.78
N GLY A 506 7.88 -14.35 -5.59
CA GLY A 506 6.90 -14.29 -4.50
C GLY A 506 5.85 -15.41 -4.57
N PHE A 507 5.33 -15.69 -5.77
CA PHE A 507 4.43 -16.80 -6.02
C PHE A 507 5.05 -18.16 -5.63
N LEU A 508 6.28 -18.44 -6.07
CA LEU A 508 6.99 -19.68 -5.76
C LEU A 508 7.32 -19.80 -4.26
N ALA A 509 7.69 -18.70 -3.61
CA ALA A 509 7.96 -18.67 -2.17
C ALA A 509 6.72 -19.02 -1.35
N VAL A 510 5.59 -18.34 -1.58
CA VAL A 510 4.34 -18.59 -0.85
C VAL A 510 3.77 -19.97 -1.18
N LEU A 511 3.70 -20.35 -2.46
CA LEU A 511 3.22 -21.69 -2.84
C LEU A 511 4.07 -22.80 -2.21
N GLY A 512 5.39 -22.63 -2.18
CA GLY A 512 6.31 -23.59 -1.57
C GLY A 512 6.16 -23.70 -0.05
N SER A 513 6.10 -22.56 0.66
CA SER A 513 5.96 -22.54 2.12
C SER A 513 4.60 -23.10 2.57
N GLU A 514 3.50 -22.58 2.03
CA GLU A 514 2.14 -22.96 2.45
C GLU A 514 1.84 -24.42 2.10
N ALA A 515 2.27 -24.90 0.92
CA ALA A 515 2.11 -26.30 0.56
C ALA A 515 2.92 -27.23 1.49
N SER A 516 4.14 -26.83 1.88
CA SER A 516 4.97 -27.65 2.79
C SER A 516 4.31 -27.80 4.17
N VAL A 517 3.83 -26.69 4.76
CA VAL A 517 3.11 -26.72 6.06
C VAL A 517 1.82 -27.53 5.97
N LEU A 518 1.01 -27.31 4.92
CA LEU A 518 -0.23 -28.08 4.71
C LEU A 518 0.02 -29.58 4.55
N LEU A 519 1.05 -29.98 3.79
CA LEU A 519 1.41 -31.38 3.60
C LEU A 519 2.00 -32.01 4.88
N LEU A 520 2.71 -31.25 5.70
CA LEU A 520 3.14 -31.68 7.04
C LEU A 520 1.93 -31.93 7.96
N THR A 521 0.89 -31.07 7.90
CA THR A 521 -0.35 -31.32 8.66
C THR A 521 -1.05 -32.59 8.22
N LEU A 522 -1.12 -32.84 6.90
CA LEU A 522 -1.69 -34.06 6.35
C LEU A 522 -0.89 -35.30 6.80
N ALA A 523 0.44 -35.22 6.80
CA ALA A 523 1.30 -36.29 7.30
C ALA A 523 1.03 -36.62 8.78
N ALA A 524 0.97 -35.60 9.64
CA ALA A 524 0.69 -35.75 11.07
C ALA A 524 -0.70 -36.37 11.34
N VAL A 525 -1.74 -35.85 10.67
CA VAL A 525 -3.12 -36.38 10.78
C VAL A 525 -3.17 -37.81 10.26
N GLN A 526 -2.58 -38.10 9.09
CA GLN A 526 -2.56 -39.45 8.53
C GLN A 526 -1.84 -40.45 9.46
N CYS A 527 -0.73 -40.06 10.09
CA CYS A 527 -0.06 -40.90 11.09
C CYS A 527 -0.97 -41.21 12.28
N SER A 528 -1.64 -40.20 12.86
CA SER A 528 -2.57 -40.42 13.99
C SER A 528 -3.75 -41.33 13.62
N VAL A 529 -4.38 -41.10 12.46
CA VAL A 529 -5.52 -41.90 11.97
C VAL A 529 -5.10 -43.32 11.62
N SER A 530 -3.91 -43.52 11.03
CA SER A 530 -3.42 -44.86 10.70
C SER A 530 -3.25 -45.72 11.95
N VAL A 531 -2.72 -45.15 13.04
CA VAL A 531 -2.58 -45.88 14.33
C VAL A 531 -3.95 -46.19 14.95
N SER A 532 -4.89 -45.23 14.96
CA SER A 532 -6.25 -45.49 15.44
C SER A 532 -7.00 -46.54 14.60
N CYS A 533 -6.89 -46.50 13.27
CA CYS A 533 -7.60 -47.43 12.37
C CYS A 533 -6.99 -48.84 12.35
N VAL A 534 -5.67 -48.98 12.43
CA VAL A 534 -5.03 -50.29 12.58
C VAL A 534 -5.48 -50.96 13.88
N ARG A 535 -5.59 -50.19 14.98
CA ARG A 535 -6.10 -50.68 16.27
C ARG A 535 -7.60 -51.05 16.25
N ALA A 536 -8.43 -50.26 15.57
CA ALA A 536 -9.89 -50.45 15.59
C ALA A 536 -10.43 -51.43 14.52
N TYR A 537 -9.78 -51.52 13.36
CA TYR A 537 -10.31 -52.24 12.18
C TYR A 537 -9.27 -53.07 11.40
N GLY A 538 -8.00 -53.08 11.83
CA GLY A 538 -6.95 -53.92 11.21
C GLY A 538 -6.58 -53.57 9.76
N LYS A 539 -6.98 -52.38 9.26
CA LYS A 539 -6.70 -51.93 7.88
C LYS A 539 -6.12 -50.51 7.87
N SER A 540 -5.13 -50.29 7.01
CA SER A 540 -4.52 -48.98 6.75
C SER A 540 -5.37 -48.14 5.78
N PRO A 541 -5.25 -46.79 5.82
CA PRO A 541 -6.00 -45.91 4.92
C PRO A 541 -5.60 -46.13 3.44
N SER A 542 -6.58 -45.96 2.54
CA SER A 542 -6.39 -46.25 1.12
C SER A 542 -5.53 -45.20 0.40
N LEU A 543 -4.70 -45.65 -0.55
CA LEU A 543 -3.83 -44.77 -1.35
C LEU A 543 -4.62 -43.69 -2.11
N GLY A 544 -5.87 -43.98 -2.51
CA GLY A 544 -6.75 -43.01 -3.16
C GLY A 544 -7.16 -41.85 -2.24
N SER A 545 -7.46 -42.13 -0.96
CA SER A 545 -7.79 -41.10 0.02
C SER A 545 -6.61 -40.16 0.28
N VAL A 546 -5.39 -40.70 0.39
CA VAL A 546 -4.18 -39.91 0.61
C VAL A 546 -3.82 -39.06 -0.62
N ARG A 547 -3.98 -39.59 -1.85
CA ARG A 547 -3.83 -38.80 -3.07
C ARG A 547 -4.84 -37.64 -3.16
N ALA A 548 -6.10 -37.88 -2.79
CA ALA A 548 -7.10 -36.82 -2.73
C ALA A 548 -6.76 -35.77 -1.66
N GLY A 549 -6.23 -36.18 -0.50
CA GLY A 549 -5.73 -35.27 0.54
C GLY A 549 -4.58 -34.39 0.05
N VAL A 550 -3.55 -34.97 -0.59
CA VAL A 550 -2.40 -34.22 -1.15
C VAL A 550 -2.85 -33.23 -2.22
N LEU A 551 -3.74 -33.65 -3.14
CA LEU A 551 -4.33 -32.75 -4.14
C LEU A 551 -5.16 -31.65 -3.50
N GLY A 552 -5.88 -31.94 -2.40
CA GLY A 552 -6.60 -30.95 -1.60
C GLY A 552 -5.67 -29.94 -0.93
N CYS A 553 -4.56 -30.37 -0.32
CA CYS A 553 -3.54 -29.48 0.25
C CYS A 553 -2.91 -28.57 -0.81
N LEU A 554 -2.55 -29.11 -1.98
CA LEU A 554 -2.00 -28.33 -3.09
C LEU A 554 -3.05 -27.36 -3.67
N ALA A 555 -4.32 -27.75 -3.75
CA ALA A 555 -5.41 -26.87 -4.14
C ALA A 555 -5.69 -25.78 -3.09
N LEU A 556 -5.57 -26.07 -1.80
CA LEU A 556 -5.71 -25.08 -0.71
C LEU A 556 -4.54 -24.10 -0.68
N ALA A 557 -3.30 -24.55 -0.86
CA ALA A 557 -2.16 -23.65 -1.12
C ALA A 557 -2.40 -22.82 -2.40
N GLY A 558 -2.99 -23.44 -3.43
CA GLY A 558 -3.48 -22.79 -4.66
C GLY A 558 -4.57 -21.72 -4.45
N LEU A 559 -5.40 -21.85 -3.40
CA LEU A 559 -6.47 -20.92 -3.03
C LEU A 559 -6.02 -19.86 -2.02
N ALA A 560 -4.95 -20.14 -1.26
CA ALA A 560 -4.20 -19.16 -0.48
C ALA A 560 -3.36 -18.22 -1.37
N LEU A 561 -3.30 -18.47 -2.68
CA LEU A 561 -2.76 -17.56 -3.67
C LEU A 561 -3.86 -16.65 -4.23
N PRO A 562 -3.58 -15.36 -4.50
CA PRO A 562 -4.52 -14.50 -5.19
C PRO A 562 -4.64 -14.89 -6.67
N LEU A 563 -5.72 -15.59 -7.02
CA LEU A 563 -6.09 -15.91 -8.40
C LEU A 563 -6.34 -14.67 -9.29
N ALA A 564 -6.39 -13.48 -8.69
CA ALA A 564 -6.22 -12.20 -9.37
C ALA A 564 -5.64 -11.13 -8.42
N SER A 565 -4.38 -10.73 -8.61
CA SER A 565 -3.76 -9.45 -8.17
C SER A 565 -3.80 -9.01 -6.69
N VAL A 566 -4.43 -9.72 -5.75
CA VAL A 566 -4.52 -9.33 -4.33
C VAL A 566 -3.32 -9.85 -3.52
N GLY A 567 -2.21 -9.14 -3.62
CA GLY A 567 -0.95 -9.48 -2.96
C GLY A 567 0.17 -8.77 -3.68
N GLU A 568 0.59 -7.62 -3.15
CA GLU A 568 1.56 -6.74 -3.80
C GLU A 568 2.99 -7.31 -3.66
N TYR A 569 3.28 -8.43 -4.35
CA TYR A 569 4.62 -9.02 -4.44
C TYR A 569 5.67 -8.06 -5.04
N GLY A 570 5.26 -6.91 -5.58
CA GLY A 570 6.14 -5.82 -6.04
C GLY A 570 6.34 -4.67 -5.03
N ALA A 571 5.75 -4.71 -3.83
CA ALA A 571 5.91 -3.65 -2.83
C ALA A 571 7.34 -3.55 -2.28
N SER A 572 8.09 -4.66 -2.34
CA SER A 572 9.45 -4.84 -1.83
C SER A 572 10.25 -5.71 -2.81
N PRO A 573 11.56 -5.45 -3.00
CA PRO A 573 12.42 -6.23 -3.90
C PRO A 573 12.70 -7.65 -3.38
N LEU A 574 12.35 -7.96 -2.12
CA LEU A 574 12.37 -9.32 -1.58
C LEU A 574 11.21 -10.17 -2.08
N CYS A 575 10.20 -9.57 -2.72
CA CYS A 575 9.05 -10.22 -3.34
C CYS A 575 8.15 -11.04 -2.40
N LEU A 576 8.32 -10.88 -1.08
CA LEU A 576 7.50 -11.53 -0.06
C LEU A 576 6.26 -10.68 0.27
N PRO A 577 5.15 -11.30 0.73
CA PRO A 577 3.96 -10.58 1.19
C PRO A 577 4.24 -9.89 2.54
N TYR A 578 4.93 -8.76 2.48
CA TYR A 578 5.18 -7.86 3.62
C TYR A 578 4.50 -6.52 3.35
N ALA A 579 3.56 -6.14 4.23
CA ALA A 579 2.93 -4.83 4.18
C ALA A 579 3.73 -3.85 5.05
N PRO A 580 4.38 -2.81 4.49
CA PRO A 580 4.88 -1.69 5.29
C PRO A 580 3.69 -0.95 5.94
N PRO A 581 3.91 -0.20 7.04
CA PRO A 581 2.83 0.45 7.80
C PRO A 581 2.01 1.49 7.01
N GLU A 582 2.51 1.98 5.87
CA GLU A 582 1.81 2.89 4.95
C GLU A 582 1.17 2.18 3.73
N GLY A 583 1.25 0.84 3.68
CA GLY A 583 0.76 0.04 2.55
C GLY A 583 -0.77 -0.14 2.49
N GLN A 584 -1.26 -0.70 1.38
CA GLN A 584 -2.70 -0.95 1.23
C GLN A 584 -3.22 -1.94 2.27
N PRO A 585 -4.43 -1.72 2.85
CA PRO A 585 -4.98 -2.60 3.89
C PRO A 585 -5.24 -4.04 3.40
N ALA A 586 -5.43 -4.24 2.09
CA ALA A 586 -5.59 -5.57 1.50
C ALA A 586 -4.29 -6.41 1.57
N ALA A 587 -3.12 -5.80 1.37
CA ALA A 587 -1.83 -6.50 1.45
C ALA A 587 -1.51 -6.91 2.89
N LEU A 588 -1.84 -6.05 3.86
CA LEU A 588 -1.74 -6.39 5.29
C LEU A 588 -2.66 -7.56 5.64
N GLY A 589 -3.94 -7.49 5.26
CA GLY A 589 -4.92 -8.56 5.51
C GLY A 589 -4.51 -9.92 4.93
N PHE A 590 -3.87 -9.92 3.75
CA PHE A 590 -3.32 -11.13 3.14
C PHE A 590 -2.18 -11.75 3.98
N ALA A 591 -1.20 -10.93 4.41
CA ALA A 591 -0.12 -11.40 5.27
C ALA A 591 -0.62 -11.94 6.62
N VAL A 592 -1.62 -11.28 7.23
CA VAL A 592 -2.27 -11.78 8.46
C VAL A 592 -2.92 -13.14 8.22
N ALA A 593 -3.64 -13.32 7.11
CA ALA A 593 -4.34 -14.57 6.80
C ALA A 593 -3.37 -15.76 6.68
N LEU A 594 -2.21 -15.57 6.05
CA LEU A 594 -1.16 -16.61 5.96
C LEU A 594 -0.62 -16.99 7.34
N VAL A 595 -0.28 -16.00 8.19
CA VAL A 595 0.22 -16.26 9.56
C VAL A 595 -0.84 -16.97 10.41
N MET A 596 -2.11 -16.61 10.29
CA MET A 596 -3.20 -17.28 11.00
C MET A 596 -3.44 -18.72 10.50
N MET A 597 -3.38 -18.96 9.19
CA MET A 597 -3.53 -20.29 8.60
C MET A 597 -2.39 -21.23 9.02
N ASN A 598 -1.14 -20.78 8.91
CA ASN A 598 0.02 -21.54 9.36
C ASN A 598 -0.04 -21.83 10.87
N SER A 599 -0.45 -20.86 11.69
CA SER A 599 -0.64 -21.07 13.14
C SER A 599 -1.72 -22.13 13.43
N PHE A 600 -2.84 -22.12 12.71
CA PHE A 600 -3.88 -23.15 12.81
C PHE A 600 -3.35 -24.52 12.39
N CYS A 601 -2.57 -24.59 11.31
CA CYS A 601 -1.91 -25.81 10.85
C CYS A 601 -0.99 -26.42 11.93
N PHE A 602 -0.13 -25.63 12.58
CA PHE A 602 0.71 -26.10 13.68
C PHE A 602 -0.10 -26.55 14.91
N LEU A 603 -1.24 -25.91 15.22
CA LEU A 603 -2.15 -26.37 16.28
C LEU A 603 -2.79 -27.73 15.96
N VAL A 604 -3.21 -27.96 14.71
CA VAL A 604 -3.74 -29.27 14.26
C VAL A 604 -2.66 -30.35 14.35
N VAL A 605 -1.44 -30.04 13.93
CA VAL A 605 -0.27 -30.94 14.05
C VAL A 605 0.00 -31.29 15.51
N ALA A 606 0.06 -30.29 16.41
CA ALA A 606 0.27 -30.51 17.83
C ALA A 606 -0.85 -31.38 18.45
N GLY A 607 -2.11 -31.11 18.11
CA GLY A 607 -3.26 -31.91 18.57
C GLY A 607 -3.21 -33.36 18.08
N ALA A 608 -2.87 -33.58 16.81
CA ALA A 608 -2.68 -34.93 16.25
C ALA A 608 -1.54 -35.69 16.93
N TYR A 609 -0.44 -35.01 17.27
CA TYR A 609 0.70 -35.59 17.96
C TYR A 609 0.42 -35.89 19.44
N ILE A 610 -0.27 -34.99 20.15
CA ILE A 610 -0.74 -35.22 21.53
C ILE A 610 -1.67 -36.44 21.56
N LYS A 611 -2.61 -36.54 20.61
CA LYS A 611 -3.48 -37.72 20.49
C LYS A 611 -2.68 -39.00 20.28
N LEU A 612 -1.72 -38.99 19.34
CA LEU A 612 -0.83 -40.13 19.08
C LEU A 612 -0.07 -40.57 20.35
N TYR A 613 0.40 -39.61 21.16
CA TYR A 613 1.10 -39.88 22.42
C TYR A 613 0.17 -40.41 23.52
N CYS A 614 -1.04 -39.85 23.66
CA CYS A 614 -2.04 -40.31 24.63
C CYS A 614 -2.60 -41.70 24.28
N ASP A 615 -2.69 -42.03 22.98
CA ASP A 615 -3.16 -43.33 22.50
C ASP A 615 -2.11 -44.45 22.67
N LEU A 616 -0.87 -44.18 23.11
CA LEU A 616 0.16 -45.22 23.33
C LEU A 616 0.03 -45.89 24.72
N PRO A 617 -0.12 -47.23 24.78
CA PRO A 617 -0.16 -47.95 26.07
C PRO A 617 1.22 -47.95 26.72
N ARG A 618 1.29 -47.63 28.02
CA ARG A 618 2.54 -47.55 28.82
C ARG A 618 3.18 -48.92 29.15
N GLY A 619 2.93 -49.95 28.34
CA GLY A 619 3.23 -51.37 28.65
C GLY A 619 4.41 -51.94 27.86
N ASP A 620 4.29 -52.00 26.53
CA ASP A 620 5.25 -52.70 25.65
C ASP A 620 6.05 -51.73 24.77
N PHE A 621 7.02 -51.05 25.39
CA PHE A 621 7.76 -49.93 24.77
C PHE A 621 8.70 -50.32 23.61
N GLU A 622 9.03 -51.60 23.40
CA GLU A 622 9.95 -52.01 22.32
C GLU A 622 9.30 -52.75 21.14
N ALA A 623 8.10 -53.34 21.31
CA ALA A 623 7.51 -54.19 20.27
C ALA A 623 6.57 -53.45 19.29
N VAL A 624 6.12 -52.24 19.65
CA VAL A 624 5.10 -51.48 18.88
C VAL A 624 5.70 -50.26 18.15
N TRP A 625 6.94 -49.88 18.46
CA TRP A 625 7.67 -48.78 17.78
C TRP A 625 8.31 -49.19 16.44
N ASP A 626 7.67 -50.12 15.72
CA ASP A 626 8.03 -50.52 14.37
C ASP A 626 7.64 -49.45 13.34
N CYS A 627 8.27 -48.27 13.45
CA CYS A 627 8.50 -47.32 12.37
C CYS A 627 9.40 -46.17 12.86
N ALA A 628 10.69 -46.21 12.49
CA ALA A 628 11.58 -45.04 12.58
C ALA A 628 11.00 -43.79 11.86
N MET A 629 10.09 -44.01 10.91
CA MET A 629 9.29 -43.00 10.22
C MET A 629 8.44 -42.13 11.15
N VAL A 630 7.91 -42.66 12.28
CA VAL A 630 7.14 -41.85 13.25
C VAL A 630 8.05 -40.92 14.04
N ARG A 631 9.19 -41.44 14.52
CA ARG A 631 10.22 -40.62 15.19
C ARG A 631 10.76 -39.53 14.26
N HIS A 632 10.92 -39.84 12.96
CA HIS A 632 11.32 -38.86 11.97
C HIS A 632 10.25 -37.76 11.77
N VAL A 633 8.97 -38.11 11.63
CA VAL A 633 7.87 -37.12 11.53
C VAL A 633 7.79 -36.25 12.80
N ALA A 634 8.03 -36.80 13.99
CA ALA A 634 8.12 -36.03 15.23
C ALA A 634 9.23 -34.96 15.19
N TRP A 635 10.42 -35.31 14.69
CA TRP A 635 11.53 -34.37 14.54
C TRP A 635 11.27 -33.28 13.50
N LEU A 636 10.60 -33.60 12.37
CA LEU A 636 10.15 -32.60 11.40
C LEU A 636 9.22 -31.58 12.06
N ILE A 637 8.18 -32.06 12.74
CA ILE A 637 7.18 -31.24 13.44
C ILE A 637 7.84 -30.32 14.48
N PHE A 638 8.78 -30.85 15.27
CA PHE A 638 9.48 -30.08 16.29
C PHE A 638 10.41 -29.01 15.68
N ALA A 639 11.16 -29.36 14.63
CA ALA A 639 12.05 -28.42 13.95
C ALA A 639 11.28 -27.27 13.29
N ASP A 640 10.23 -27.58 12.52
CA ASP A 640 9.43 -26.57 11.82
C ASP A 640 8.66 -25.68 12.80
N GLY A 641 8.09 -26.25 13.86
CA GLY A 641 7.42 -25.48 14.91
C GLY A 641 8.36 -24.50 15.61
N LEU A 642 9.58 -24.95 15.95
CA LEU A 642 10.59 -24.11 16.61
C LEU A 642 11.10 -22.98 15.70
N LEU A 643 11.20 -23.23 14.39
CA LEU A 643 11.61 -22.22 13.39
C LEU A 643 10.48 -21.25 13.03
N TYR A 644 9.22 -21.68 13.12
CA TYR A 644 8.06 -20.83 12.89
C TYR A 644 7.79 -19.85 14.05
N CYS A 645 8.07 -20.24 15.30
CA CYS A 645 7.85 -19.39 16.48
C CYS A 645 8.44 -17.97 16.36
N PRO A 646 9.72 -17.76 15.97
CA PRO A 646 10.26 -16.43 15.72
C PRO A 646 9.52 -15.64 14.63
N VAL A 647 9.13 -16.30 13.53
CA VAL A 647 8.42 -15.66 12.41
C VAL A 647 7.05 -15.16 12.87
N ALA A 648 6.26 -16.03 13.50
CA ALA A 648 4.93 -15.68 14.01
C ALA A 648 5.00 -14.59 15.09
N PHE A 649 5.96 -14.67 16.02
CA PHE A 649 6.16 -13.66 17.05
C PHE A 649 6.49 -12.29 16.46
N LEU A 650 7.44 -12.21 15.52
CA LEU A 650 7.85 -10.94 14.91
C LEU A 650 6.75 -10.34 14.04
N SER A 651 6.02 -11.16 13.27
CA SER A 651 4.84 -10.71 12.53
C SER A 651 3.79 -10.12 13.47
N PHE A 652 3.48 -10.79 14.59
CA PHE A 652 2.46 -10.33 15.54
C PHE A 652 2.91 -9.09 16.34
N ALA A 653 4.16 -9.05 16.79
CA ALA A 653 4.74 -7.90 17.49
C ALA A 653 4.80 -6.65 16.59
N SER A 654 5.13 -6.83 15.30
CA SER A 654 5.10 -5.75 14.30
C SER A 654 3.68 -5.24 14.02
N MET A 655 2.67 -6.12 14.00
CA MET A 655 1.27 -5.72 13.79
C MET A 655 0.67 -4.95 14.97
N LEU A 656 1.03 -5.32 16.21
CA LEU A 656 0.52 -4.65 17.42
C LEU A 656 1.37 -3.45 17.86
N GLY A 657 2.49 -3.14 17.17
CA GLY A 657 3.39 -2.05 17.51
C GLY A 657 4.07 -2.18 18.89
N LEU A 658 4.11 -3.40 19.46
CA LEU A 658 4.51 -3.64 20.85
C LEU A 658 6.01 -3.55 21.09
N LEU A 659 6.82 -3.74 20.05
CA LEU A 659 8.28 -3.74 20.13
C LEU A 659 8.89 -3.03 18.90
N PRO A 660 9.88 -2.14 19.10
CA PRO A 660 10.67 -1.57 17.99
C PRO A 660 11.65 -2.63 17.47
N VAL A 661 11.16 -3.58 16.67
CA VAL A 661 12.01 -4.54 15.95
C VAL A 661 12.76 -3.78 14.86
N THR A 662 14.09 -3.94 14.80
CA THR A 662 14.90 -3.34 13.74
C THR A 662 14.56 -3.96 12.37
N PRO A 663 14.39 -3.18 11.29
CA PRO A 663 14.03 -3.72 9.98
C PRO A 663 15.03 -4.76 9.45
N GLU A 664 16.30 -4.65 9.83
CA GLU A 664 17.39 -5.57 9.50
C GLU A 664 17.18 -6.96 10.14
N ALA A 665 16.62 -7.02 11.36
CA ALA A 665 16.27 -8.28 12.00
C ALA A 665 15.09 -8.95 11.29
N VAL A 666 14.07 -8.18 10.89
CA VAL A 666 12.93 -8.69 10.10
C VAL A 666 13.42 -9.23 8.74
N LYS A 667 14.27 -8.47 8.04
CA LYS A 667 14.92 -8.88 6.77
C LYS A 667 15.71 -10.18 6.93
N SER A 668 16.48 -10.31 8.00
CA SER A 668 17.27 -11.51 8.30
C SER A 668 16.39 -12.74 8.55
N VAL A 669 15.29 -12.59 9.30
CA VAL A 669 14.34 -13.67 9.58
C VAL A 669 13.60 -14.12 8.32
N LEU A 670 13.16 -13.17 7.49
CA LEU A 670 12.49 -13.47 6.21
C LEU A 670 13.41 -14.17 5.20
N LEU A 671 14.71 -13.84 5.17
CA LEU A 671 15.67 -14.41 4.21
C LEU A 671 16.34 -15.70 4.68
N VAL A 672 16.48 -15.92 5.99
CA VAL A 672 17.25 -17.07 6.53
C VAL A 672 16.38 -18.05 7.32
N VAL A 673 15.54 -17.56 8.24
CA VAL A 673 14.75 -18.44 9.13
C VAL A 673 13.54 -19.03 8.41
N LEU A 674 12.80 -18.20 7.67
CA LEU A 674 11.61 -18.62 6.93
C LEU A 674 11.86 -19.77 5.90
N PRO A 675 12.93 -19.77 5.09
CA PRO A 675 13.22 -20.88 4.18
C PRO A 675 14.00 -22.05 4.81
N LEU A 676 14.46 -21.96 6.06
CA LEU A 676 15.27 -23.00 6.70
C LEU A 676 14.58 -24.39 6.80
N PRO A 677 13.26 -24.50 7.06
CA PRO A 677 12.51 -25.76 6.93
C PRO A 677 12.73 -26.49 5.60
N ALA A 678 12.83 -25.75 4.49
CA ALA A 678 12.96 -26.34 3.16
C ALA A 678 14.28 -27.11 2.93
N CYS A 679 15.34 -26.81 3.71
CA CYS A 679 16.59 -27.55 3.69
C CYS A 679 16.76 -28.52 4.87
N LEU A 680 16.19 -28.22 6.04
CA LEU A 680 16.28 -29.10 7.22
C LEU A 680 15.38 -30.33 7.12
N ASN A 681 14.15 -30.19 6.61
CA ASN A 681 13.22 -31.31 6.48
C ASN A 681 13.75 -32.49 5.65
N PRO A 682 14.30 -32.30 4.43
CA PRO A 682 14.92 -33.41 3.71
C PRO A 682 16.20 -33.91 4.40
N LEU A 683 17.00 -33.06 5.03
CA LEU A 683 18.18 -33.51 5.79
C LEU A 683 17.80 -34.46 6.93
N LEU A 684 16.78 -34.11 7.71
CA LEU A 684 16.26 -34.96 8.79
C LEU A 684 15.75 -36.31 8.25
N TYR A 685 15.22 -36.34 7.02
CA TYR A 685 14.84 -37.59 6.36
C TYR A 685 16.07 -38.41 5.96
N LEU A 686 17.05 -37.79 5.31
CA LEU A 686 18.30 -38.44 4.87
C LEU A 686 19.12 -39.03 6.03
N LEU A 687 19.13 -38.34 7.19
CA LEU A 687 19.92 -38.72 8.36
C LEU A 687 19.21 -39.73 9.27
N PHE A 688 17.91 -39.54 9.55
CA PHE A 688 17.20 -40.32 10.58
C PHE A 688 16.27 -41.42 10.05
N ASN A 689 16.04 -41.52 8.73
CA ASN A 689 15.28 -42.64 8.15
C ASN A 689 16.21 -43.81 7.77
N PRO A 690 16.17 -44.96 8.48
CA PRO A 690 17.04 -46.10 8.18
C PRO A 690 16.81 -46.66 6.77
N HIS A 691 15.58 -46.60 6.25
CA HIS A 691 15.25 -47.14 4.93
C HIS A 691 15.79 -46.30 3.76
N PHE A 692 16.19 -45.04 4.00
CA PHE A 692 16.78 -44.20 2.95
C PHE A 692 18.09 -44.82 2.41
N ARG A 693 18.92 -45.40 3.29
CA ARG A 693 20.15 -46.11 2.89
C ARG A 693 19.87 -47.35 2.02
N ASP A 694 18.69 -47.94 2.12
CA ASP A 694 18.29 -49.09 1.31
C ASP A 694 17.72 -48.66 -0.04
N ASP A 695 16.89 -47.61 -0.06
CA ASP A 695 16.39 -47.02 -1.30
C ASP A 695 17.55 -46.43 -2.14
N LEU A 696 18.52 -45.77 -1.52
CA LEU A 696 19.73 -45.27 -2.21
C LEU A 696 20.60 -46.41 -2.75
N ARG A 697 20.69 -47.55 -2.04
CA ARG A 697 21.40 -48.74 -2.52
C ARG A 697 20.75 -49.35 -3.77
N ARG A 698 19.44 -49.19 -3.97
CA ARG A 698 18.71 -49.67 -5.17
C ARG A 698 18.97 -48.82 -6.42
N LEU A 699 19.37 -47.56 -6.26
CA LEU A 699 19.77 -46.68 -7.38
C LEU A 699 21.18 -46.98 -7.91
N ARG A 700 21.98 -47.79 -7.19
CA ARG A 700 23.34 -48.15 -7.62
C ARG A 700 23.23 -49.25 -8.70
N PRO A 701 23.69 -49.02 -9.95
CA PRO A 701 23.62 -50.04 -10.98
C PRO A 701 24.45 -51.26 -10.58
N ARG A 702 23.84 -52.44 -10.72
CA ARG A 702 24.40 -53.71 -10.26
C ARG A 702 25.54 -54.14 -11.19
N ALA A 703 26.77 -53.72 -10.87
CA ALA A 703 27.98 -54.27 -11.49
C ALA A 703 27.97 -55.80 -11.35
N GLY A 704 28.16 -56.51 -12.47
CA GLY A 704 27.66 -57.87 -12.62
C GLY A 704 28.45 -58.94 -11.87
N ALA A 705 27.72 -59.92 -11.32
CA ALA A 705 28.19 -61.28 -11.12
C ALA A 705 26.98 -62.23 -11.19
N SER A 706 27.12 -63.32 -11.96
CA SER A 706 26.08 -64.31 -12.22
C SER A 706 26.31 -65.60 -11.43
N GLY A 707 25.27 -66.14 -10.78
CA GLY A 707 25.32 -67.46 -10.14
C GLY A 707 24.16 -67.69 -9.15
N PRO A 708 23.36 -68.78 -9.28
CA PRO A 708 22.24 -69.07 -8.39
C PRO A 708 22.57 -70.15 -7.34
N LEU A 709 22.15 -69.97 -6.07
CA LEU A 709 21.54 -71.00 -5.18
C LEU A 709 21.35 -70.48 -3.73
N ALA A 710 20.65 -71.30 -2.93
CA ALA A 710 20.41 -71.17 -1.48
C ALA A 710 19.46 -70.04 -1.01
N TYR A 711 18.15 -70.34 -1.12
CA TYR A 711 17.12 -69.81 -0.22
C TYR A 711 17.24 -70.51 1.15
N ALA A 712 16.74 -69.86 2.21
CA ALA A 712 16.57 -70.38 3.59
C ALA A 712 17.84 -70.61 4.45
N ALA A 713 18.26 -69.58 5.21
CA ALA A 713 18.72 -69.65 6.62
C ALA A 713 19.20 -68.26 7.11
N ALA A 714 18.27 -67.35 7.41
CA ALA A 714 18.57 -66.06 8.08
C ALA A 714 17.32 -65.46 8.75
N GLY A 715 16.52 -66.30 9.41
CA GLY A 715 15.65 -65.87 10.51
C GLY A 715 16.36 -66.23 11.82
N GLU A 716 16.16 -65.42 12.85
CA GLU A 716 16.73 -65.63 14.21
C GLU A 716 18.25 -65.48 14.36
N LEU A 717 18.80 -64.31 14.05
CA LEU A 717 19.81 -63.69 14.93
C LEU A 717 19.91 -62.17 14.69
N GLU A 718 19.43 -61.40 15.68
CA GLU A 718 19.71 -59.98 16.01
C GLU A 718 18.49 -59.28 16.65
N LYS A 719 18.09 -59.80 17.83
CA LYS A 719 17.31 -59.08 18.84
C LYS A 719 18.01 -59.20 20.20
N SER A 720 19.18 -58.57 20.33
CA SER A 720 19.82 -58.31 21.64
C SER A 720 20.96 -57.30 21.51
N SER A 721 20.66 -56.00 21.64
CA SER A 721 21.50 -55.01 22.35
C SER A 721 20.89 -53.61 22.21
N CYS A 722 20.05 -53.23 23.17
CA CYS A 722 20.01 -51.86 23.67
C CYS A 722 20.78 -51.90 24.99
N ASP A 723 21.92 -51.21 25.12
CA ASP A 723 22.06 -50.05 26.00
C ASP A 723 23.50 -49.50 26.02
N SER A 724 23.62 -48.18 26.22
CA SER A 724 24.74 -47.42 26.81
C SER A 724 24.92 -46.06 26.13
N THR A 725 24.27 -45.04 26.69
CA THR A 725 24.74 -43.65 26.57
C THR A 725 25.98 -43.40 27.44
N GLN A 726 26.80 -42.44 27.02
CA GLN A 726 28.00 -41.88 27.70
C GLN A 726 29.33 -42.64 27.56
N ALA A 727 30.14 -42.25 26.56
CA ALA A 727 31.59 -42.08 26.73
C ALA A 727 32.22 -41.23 25.59
N LEU A 728 32.72 -40.05 25.98
CA LEU A 728 33.86 -39.28 25.44
C LEU A 728 34.03 -38.99 23.93
N VAL A 729 34.17 -37.69 23.68
CA VAL A 729 35.12 -37.13 22.71
C VAL A 729 36.55 -37.60 23.06
N ALA A 730 37.20 -38.27 22.13
CA ALA A 730 38.65 -38.31 21.99
C ALA A 730 39.00 -38.53 20.51
N LEU A 731 39.47 -37.48 19.84
CA LEU A 731 40.07 -37.56 18.52
C LEU A 731 41.54 -37.96 18.66
N SER A 732 41.95 -39.02 17.97
CA SER A 732 43.34 -39.30 17.61
C SER A 732 43.38 -40.25 16.40
N ASP A 733 43.82 -39.76 15.24
CA ASP A 733 45.15 -40.06 14.68
C ASP A 733 45.65 -41.53 14.83
N VAL A 734 46.11 -42.26 13.79
CA VAL A 734 46.23 -42.08 12.31
C VAL A 734 46.20 -43.50 11.67
N ASP A 735 45.92 -43.73 10.38
CA ASP A 735 46.87 -44.10 9.28
C ASP A 735 46.10 -45.16 8.42
N LEU A 736 46.23 -45.32 7.10
CA LEU A 736 47.07 -44.74 6.04
C LEU A 736 48.57 -45.05 6.12
N ILE A 737 48.96 -46.29 5.72
CA ILE A 737 49.96 -46.56 4.65
C ILE A 737 50.12 -48.10 4.44
N LEU A 738 50.31 -48.51 3.18
CA LEU A 738 50.87 -49.83 2.83
C LEU A 738 52.40 -49.74 2.78
N GLU A 739 53.12 -50.72 3.33
CA GLU A 739 54.10 -51.58 2.63
C GLU A 739 55.09 -52.29 3.58
N ALA A 740 55.72 -53.36 3.08
CA ALA A 740 56.82 -54.16 3.64
C ALA A 740 56.57 -54.85 5.01
N SER A 741 56.51 -56.19 5.15
CA SER A 741 57.33 -57.31 4.67
C SER A 741 58.47 -57.74 5.62
N GLU A 742 58.57 -59.07 5.75
CA GLU A 742 59.67 -59.89 6.31
C GLU A 742 59.86 -60.10 7.83
N ALA A 743 59.63 -61.39 8.19
CA ALA A 743 60.52 -62.28 8.95
C ALA A 743 60.64 -62.18 10.49
N GLY A 744 60.12 -63.20 11.16
CA GLY A 744 60.44 -63.55 12.56
C GLY A 744 59.71 -64.82 13.02
N ARG A 745 60.43 -65.87 13.46
CA ARG A 745 59.86 -67.19 13.85
C ARG A 745 59.47 -67.26 15.34
N PRO A 746 58.60 -68.22 15.75
CA PRO A 746 58.09 -68.40 17.12
C PRO A 746 59.02 -69.38 17.92
N PRO A 747 58.77 -69.79 19.20
CA PRO A 747 57.61 -70.60 19.65
C PRO A 747 57.12 -70.34 21.11
N GLY A 748 56.11 -71.10 21.57
CA GLY A 748 55.75 -71.17 23.01
C GLY A 748 54.40 -71.85 23.32
N LEU A 749 54.41 -73.16 23.55
CA LEU A 749 53.29 -73.91 24.16
C LEU A 749 53.25 -73.65 25.68
N GLU A 750 52.07 -73.66 26.31
CA GLU A 750 51.65 -74.76 27.23
C GLU A 750 50.24 -74.55 27.84
N THR A 751 49.72 -75.64 28.43
CA THR A 751 48.34 -75.89 28.88
C THR A 751 48.15 -75.82 30.41
N TYR A 752 46.94 -76.18 30.87
CA TYR A 752 46.47 -76.35 32.27
C TYR A 752 46.00 -75.05 32.98
N GLY A 753 44.91 -75.06 33.77
CA GLY A 753 43.95 -76.13 34.07
C GLY A 753 42.80 -75.67 34.99
N PHE A 754 41.69 -76.42 35.03
CA PHE A 754 40.59 -76.23 35.99
C PHE A 754 41.03 -76.65 37.42
N PRO A 755 40.41 -76.12 38.51
CA PRO A 755 39.26 -76.83 39.08
C PRO A 755 38.12 -75.96 39.65
N SER A 756 36.99 -76.62 39.88
CA SER A 756 35.70 -76.16 40.42
C SER A 756 35.61 -76.15 41.96
N VAL A 757 34.67 -75.37 42.52
CA VAL A 757 34.18 -75.49 43.92
C VAL A 757 32.63 -75.48 43.95
N THR A 758 32.05 -76.11 44.96
CA THR A 758 30.67 -76.66 45.02
C THR A 758 29.79 -75.94 46.08
N LEU A 759 28.54 -76.44 46.26
CA LEU A 759 27.55 -76.22 47.36
C LEU A 759 26.51 -75.08 47.17
N ILE A 760 25.27 -75.13 47.72
CA ILE A 760 24.24 -76.21 47.87
C ILE A 760 22.93 -75.60 48.46
N CYS A 761 21.73 -76.05 48.02
CA CYS A 761 20.39 -75.86 48.65
C CYS A 761 19.88 -74.38 48.87
N GLN A 762 18.60 -74.08 49.17
CA GLN A 762 17.43 -74.85 49.65
C GLN A 762 16.08 -74.13 49.32
N GLN A 763 14.94 -74.84 49.25
CA GLN A 763 13.58 -74.26 49.41
C GLN A 763 13.17 -74.25 50.90
N PRO A 764 12.19 -73.42 51.36
CA PRO A 764 10.81 -73.94 51.50
C PRO A 764 9.65 -72.91 51.44
N GLY A 765 8.40 -73.39 51.34
CA GLY A 765 7.28 -72.82 52.11
C GLY A 765 6.03 -72.30 51.36
N ALA A 766 4.88 -72.90 51.65
CA ALA A 766 3.53 -72.38 51.37
C ALA A 766 2.65 -72.50 52.64
N PRO A 767 1.54 -71.75 52.74
CA PRO A 767 0.28 -72.37 53.22
C PRO A 767 -1.02 -71.88 52.52
N ARG A 768 -2.15 -72.52 52.90
CA ARG A 768 -3.55 -72.36 52.41
C ARG A 768 -4.34 -71.32 53.26
N LEU A 769 -5.66 -71.05 53.21
CA LEU A 769 -6.90 -71.63 52.60
C LEU A 769 -7.68 -70.50 51.83
N GLU A 770 -8.95 -70.55 51.37
CA GLU A 770 -10.13 -71.43 51.54
C GLU A 770 -11.08 -71.36 50.29
N GLY A 771 -12.42 -71.51 50.45
CA GLY A 771 -13.46 -71.51 49.39
C GLY A 771 -14.28 -70.20 49.29
N SER A 772 -15.41 -70.10 48.58
CA SER A 772 -16.22 -70.99 47.71
C SER A 772 -17.22 -70.10 46.90
N HIS A 773 -18.20 -70.52 46.07
CA HIS A 773 -18.79 -71.81 45.63
C HIS A 773 -19.49 -71.60 44.25
N CYS A 774 -19.81 -72.67 43.49
CA CYS A 774 -20.57 -72.58 42.22
C CYS A 774 -22.10 -72.77 42.39
N VAL A 775 -22.91 -72.20 41.49
CA VAL A 775 -24.29 -72.64 41.17
C VAL A 775 -24.59 -72.46 39.66
N GLU A 776 -24.99 -73.55 39.01
CA GLU A 776 -25.78 -73.64 37.77
C GLU A 776 -27.22 -74.10 38.19
N PRO A 777 -28.32 -73.99 37.41
CA PRO A 777 -28.47 -74.83 36.20
C PRO A 777 -29.45 -74.34 35.09
N GLU A 778 -29.56 -75.13 34.01
CA GLU A 778 -30.76 -75.51 33.19
C GLU A 778 -31.75 -74.42 32.67
N GLY A 779 -32.33 -74.53 31.46
CA GLY A 779 -32.25 -75.56 30.41
C GLY A 779 -33.54 -75.60 29.55
N ASN A 780 -33.47 -76.18 28.34
CA ASN A 780 -34.58 -76.50 27.40
C ASN A 780 -35.24 -75.31 26.63
N HIS A 781 -35.64 -75.42 25.34
CA HIS A 781 -35.55 -76.54 24.37
C HIS A 781 -35.48 -76.08 22.89
N PHE A 782 -35.03 -77.00 22.05
CA PHE A 782 -34.91 -77.06 20.58
C PHE A 782 -35.99 -76.39 19.68
N GLY A 783 -35.56 -75.95 18.47
CA GLY A 783 -36.45 -75.73 17.32
C GLY A 783 -35.81 -75.08 16.07
N ASN A 784 -35.22 -75.88 15.16
CA ASN A 784 -34.86 -75.50 13.77
C ASN A 784 -36.13 -75.41 12.86
N PRO A 785 -36.11 -74.91 11.60
CA PRO A 785 -35.05 -74.23 10.82
C PRO A 785 -35.50 -72.95 10.04
N GLN A 786 -34.62 -72.41 9.19
CA GLN A 786 -34.84 -71.48 8.05
C GLN A 786 -35.79 -72.02 6.94
N PRO A 787 -36.21 -71.27 5.88
CA PRO A 787 -35.90 -69.87 5.49
C PRO A 787 -37.08 -68.99 4.93
N SER A 788 -36.77 -67.70 4.65
CA SER A 788 -37.27 -66.82 3.55
C SER A 788 -38.77 -66.60 3.26
N LEU A 789 -39.23 -65.34 3.32
CA LEU A 789 -39.55 -64.46 2.16
C LEU A 789 -40.17 -63.10 2.59
N ASP A 790 -39.96 -62.10 1.74
CA ASP A 790 -40.62 -60.79 1.54
C ASP A 790 -41.55 -60.17 2.62
N GLY A 791 -41.30 -58.89 2.94
CA GLY A 791 -42.16 -58.08 3.82
C GLY A 791 -41.81 -56.58 3.76
N GLU A 792 -42.67 -55.81 3.10
CA GLU A 792 -42.58 -54.36 2.87
C GLU A 792 -43.21 -53.56 4.05
N LEU A 793 -43.12 -52.20 4.02
CA LEU A 793 -43.81 -51.21 4.88
C LEU A 793 -43.40 -51.10 6.38
N LEU A 794 -43.60 -49.98 7.10
CA LEU A 794 -43.61 -48.51 6.84
C LEU A 794 -43.83 -47.81 8.22
N LEU A 795 -44.04 -46.48 8.21
CA LEU A 795 -44.47 -45.57 9.32
C LEU A 795 -43.36 -45.22 10.33
N ARG A 796 -43.29 -43.99 10.89
CA ARG A 796 -44.22 -42.84 10.97
C ARG A 796 -43.36 -41.53 11.11
N ALA A 797 -43.81 -40.28 11.05
CA ALA A 797 -45.13 -39.63 11.02
C ALA A 797 -44.98 -38.24 10.31
N GLU A 798 -45.91 -37.84 9.42
CA GLU A 798 -47.04 -36.91 9.64
C GLU A 798 -46.73 -35.41 9.43
N GLY A 799 -47.57 -34.72 8.64
CA GLY A 799 -47.50 -33.28 8.32
C GLY A 799 -48.29 -32.94 7.05
N ALA A 800 -49.45 -32.27 7.19
CA ALA A 800 -50.50 -32.23 6.15
C ALA A 800 -50.57 -30.95 5.28
N MET A 801 -51.40 -31.03 4.24
CA MET A 801 -51.63 -30.14 3.08
C MET A 801 -52.88 -29.20 3.29
N PRO A 802 -53.46 -28.49 2.27
CA PRO A 802 -52.91 -27.42 1.40
C PRO A 802 -53.92 -26.23 1.14
N ALA A 803 -53.69 -25.47 0.05
CA ALA A 803 -54.60 -24.57 -0.71
C ALA A 803 -54.71 -23.08 -0.26
N GLY A 804 -54.85 -22.09 -1.16
CA GLY A 804 -54.73 -22.10 -2.64
C GLY A 804 -55.12 -20.77 -3.34
N GLY A 805 -54.55 -20.51 -4.53
CA GLY A 805 -54.90 -19.41 -5.47
C GLY A 805 -54.20 -18.05 -5.28
N GLY A 806 -53.70 -17.33 -6.30
CA GLY A 806 -53.56 -17.63 -7.74
C GLY A 806 -53.14 -16.38 -8.58
N SER A 807 -52.72 -16.58 -9.84
CA SER A 807 -52.44 -15.54 -10.89
C SER A 807 -51.11 -14.74 -10.74
N SER A 808 -50.28 -14.42 -11.75
CA SER A 808 -50.26 -14.68 -13.22
C SER A 808 -48.84 -14.49 -13.84
N GLY A 809 -48.56 -15.12 -15.01
CA GLY A 809 -47.48 -14.80 -16.00
C GLY A 809 -46.00 -14.92 -15.52
N GLY A 810 -45.09 -15.72 -16.09
CA GLY A 810 -44.89 -16.15 -17.48
C GLY A 810 -44.02 -15.13 -18.23
N GLY A 811 -42.83 -15.40 -18.79
CA GLY A 811 -41.98 -16.59 -18.95
C GLY A 811 -40.67 -16.12 -19.61
N SER A 812 -39.51 -16.64 -19.22
CA SER A 812 -38.71 -17.62 -20.00
C SER A 812 -38.22 -17.17 -21.40
N PHE A 813 -36.90 -17.03 -21.58
CA PHE A 813 -36.04 -18.00 -22.32
C PHE A 813 -34.63 -17.45 -22.60
N ARG A 814 -33.61 -18.26 -22.28
CA ARG A 814 -32.33 -18.34 -23.01
C ARG A 814 -32.41 -19.54 -23.95
N PRO A 815 -31.69 -19.53 -25.08
CA PRO A 815 -30.83 -20.69 -25.33
C PRO A 815 -29.38 -20.36 -25.72
N SER A 816 -28.53 -21.34 -25.41
CA SER A 816 -27.16 -21.63 -25.84
C SER A 816 -26.82 -21.49 -27.34
N GLY A 817 -25.54 -21.25 -27.67
CA GLY A 817 -24.99 -21.47 -29.01
C GLY A 817 -23.46 -21.29 -29.10
N LEU A 818 -22.76 -22.31 -29.61
CA LEU A 818 -21.29 -22.50 -29.65
C LEU A 818 -20.48 -21.62 -30.65
N ALA A 819 -19.17 -21.51 -30.35
CA ALA A 819 -17.98 -21.65 -31.23
C ALA A 819 -17.48 -20.55 -32.21
N PHE A 820 -16.24 -20.13 -31.95
CA PHE A 820 -15.03 -20.04 -32.84
C PHE A 820 -15.10 -19.55 -34.30
N ALA A 821 -14.35 -18.46 -34.59
CA ALA A 821 -13.47 -18.16 -35.76
C ALA A 821 -13.29 -16.63 -35.87
N SER A 822 -12.16 -16.00 -35.52
CA SER A 822 -10.86 -15.89 -36.21
C SER A 822 -10.79 -14.88 -37.38
N HIS A 823 -9.92 -13.87 -37.23
CA HIS A 823 -9.36 -12.95 -38.25
C HIS A 823 -10.30 -12.03 -39.05
N VAL A 824 -10.25 -10.72 -38.75
CA VAL A 824 -9.37 -9.75 -39.46
C VAL A 824 -8.63 -8.94 -38.40
#